data_AF-A0A662EMT5-F1
#
_entry.id   AF-A0A662EMT5-F1
#
_cell.length_a   1.000
_cell.length_b   1.000
_cell.length_c   1.000
_cell.angle_alpha   90.00
_cell.angle_beta   90.00
_cell.angle_gamma   90.00
#
_symmetry.space_group_name_H-M   'P 1'
#
loop_
_entity.id
_entity.type
_entity.pdbx_description
1 polymer ?
#
loop_
_entity_poly.entity_id
_entity_poly.type
_entity_poly.pdbx_seq_one_letter_code
_entity_poly.pdbx_strand_id
1 'polypeptide(L)'
;MRVSLRWISEYVELPEMDREALVERLTLAGLEVEDIRELGPVEGVVCGKIVRVVSHPNADRLKVCEVEAGGRVYTLVSGAPNLEEGAWAPLALPGARLPSGLEVKAVTLRGVKSQGMILSAQDLLLEEKSTGIWILPGPQGGEDLGGLLELPDTVLSLKITSNRPDLLGIYGIAREFAALFRCELKELDLSFPETDPPIDFRVTLEDPRDCPRYIAREIEVGQGTLPLKFAARLYKAGMRPLHPVVDVTNYVMLELGEPLHAFDLARIPSRWIHVRRARPGERMRTLDGVERELTPEVLLITDGERPIALAGIMGGEDSEVSENTVDVLLEAANFSSARIRRGSRAVGLQTEASLRFERNLSPELADLGSRRTCHFYAKYLGGRVARGAAEAYPEPKRARIISLRKARVGEILGVEIPEGELRECLERLEMEVRTEGDRFRVRVPPHRTDLEREIDLIEEVARIYGYDRIPAVPPVVPLRRGGKDSREEFADEVRRICTALGLQEILTPGLVPMDAAEVRLKNPMAVGQEGLRASLRHGLLEAVRENFASQAEGLALFEVGRVFLSRGDEVVEEDRLGVVLAGRTGIPLAGKEHFGPSHLKGILEGILAALRVKGVELGEIDAPWLHPFRRAGIYLVTRDASRVTGAEKEDTSRVTHHVSRMSIGWLGELTPEAAGDIPGNPRVLMLEISLLPLREAREEIRFEPLARYPASKRDLSLLVPVGVPEGRVRGAILAEELVESVFLYDLYTGAGIPEGTRSLTYEVVFRHPDRTLSSEEVEEAVGRILARLEPLGVRLRG
;
A
#
# COMPACT_ATOMS: atom_id res chain seq x y z
N MET A 1 -8.68 -17.19 -2.68
CA MET A 1 -8.80 -18.65 -2.92
C MET A 1 -10.28 -18.97 -3.02
N ARG A 2 -10.76 -19.60 -4.10
CA ARG A 2 -12.17 -19.99 -4.24
C ARG A 2 -12.36 -21.43 -3.77
N VAL A 3 -13.40 -21.65 -2.96
CA VAL A 3 -13.53 -22.87 -2.15
C VAL A 3 -14.97 -23.37 -2.21
N SER A 4 -15.18 -24.52 -2.84
CA SER A 4 -16.47 -25.21 -2.88
C SER A 4 -16.74 -25.91 -1.55
N LEU A 5 -17.91 -25.66 -0.94
CA LEU A 5 -18.34 -26.39 0.25
C LEU A 5 -18.60 -27.87 -0.05
N ARG A 6 -19.12 -28.20 -1.24
CA ARG A 6 -19.23 -29.60 -1.68
C ARG A 6 -17.88 -30.30 -1.75
N TRP A 7 -16.83 -29.63 -2.22
CA TRP A 7 -15.49 -30.20 -2.22
C TRP A 7 -14.94 -30.37 -0.80
N ILE A 8 -15.09 -29.37 0.09
CA ILE A 8 -14.71 -29.51 1.50
C ILE A 8 -15.42 -30.72 2.15
N SER A 9 -16.70 -30.93 1.84
CA SER A 9 -17.49 -32.03 2.41
C SER A 9 -16.98 -33.44 2.10
N GLU A 10 -16.03 -33.58 1.15
CA GLU A 10 -15.34 -34.86 0.91
C GLU A 10 -14.37 -35.23 2.05
N TYR A 11 -13.87 -34.24 2.79
CA TYR A 11 -12.85 -34.42 3.84
C TYR A 11 -13.37 -34.19 5.25
N VAL A 12 -14.41 -33.39 5.43
CA VAL A 12 -14.98 -33.07 6.74
C VAL A 12 -16.50 -33.00 6.68
N GLU A 13 -17.15 -33.37 7.78
CA GLU A 13 -18.58 -33.12 7.94
C GLU A 13 -18.81 -31.61 8.14
N LEU A 14 -19.63 -31.01 7.28
CA LEU A 14 -19.94 -29.58 7.39
C LEU A 14 -20.88 -29.35 8.59
N PRO A 15 -20.65 -28.32 9.40
CA PRO A 15 -21.51 -28.02 10.54
C PRO A 15 -22.93 -27.66 10.09
N GLU A 16 -23.94 -28.14 10.82
CA GLU A 16 -25.31 -27.68 10.66
C GLU A 16 -25.45 -26.27 11.25
N MET A 17 -25.16 -25.26 10.43
CA MET A 17 -25.29 -23.86 10.80
C MET A 17 -25.78 -23.02 9.63
N ASP A 18 -26.41 -21.89 9.94
CA ASP A 18 -26.70 -20.91 8.91
C ASP A 18 -25.39 -20.34 8.34
N ARG A 19 -25.53 -19.80 7.13
CA ARG A 19 -24.39 -19.30 6.36
C ARG A 19 -23.73 -18.09 7.01
N GLU A 20 -24.51 -17.24 7.67
CA GLU A 20 -23.99 -16.01 8.28
C GLU A 20 -23.09 -16.36 9.47
N ALA A 21 -23.52 -17.29 10.32
CA ALA A 21 -22.74 -17.83 11.42
C ALA A 21 -21.47 -18.56 10.94
N LEU A 22 -21.55 -19.32 9.84
CA LEU A 22 -20.37 -19.97 9.25
C LEU A 22 -19.33 -18.91 8.82
N VAL A 23 -19.77 -17.90 8.09
CA VAL A 23 -18.91 -16.82 7.58
C VAL A 23 -18.30 -16.01 8.72
N GLU A 24 -19.09 -15.67 9.73
CA GLU A 24 -18.62 -14.97 10.92
C GLU A 24 -17.56 -15.79 11.65
N ARG A 25 -17.81 -17.09 11.88
CA ARG A 25 -16.87 -17.96 12.59
C ARG A 25 -15.55 -18.13 11.83
N LEU A 26 -15.59 -18.30 10.50
CA LEU A 26 -14.39 -18.36 9.67
C LEU A 26 -13.60 -17.05 9.73
N THR A 27 -14.29 -15.91 9.65
CA THR A 27 -13.67 -14.58 9.68
C THR A 27 -13.00 -14.30 11.03
N LEU A 28 -13.68 -14.60 12.15
CA LEU A 28 -13.12 -14.48 13.50
C LEU A 28 -11.93 -15.42 13.73
N ALA A 29 -11.87 -16.53 12.99
CA ALA A 29 -10.76 -17.47 13.00
C ALA A 29 -9.64 -17.13 12.01
N GLY A 30 -9.68 -15.95 11.37
CA GLY A 30 -8.64 -15.47 10.45
C GLY A 30 -8.80 -15.90 8.99
N LEU A 31 -9.92 -16.52 8.60
CA LEU A 31 -10.28 -16.85 7.22
C LEU A 31 -11.35 -15.88 6.72
N GLU A 32 -10.92 -14.66 6.37
CA GLU A 32 -11.81 -13.60 5.85
C GLU A 32 -12.50 -14.05 4.54
N VAL A 33 -13.83 -14.02 4.52
CA VAL A 33 -14.65 -14.32 3.35
C VAL A 33 -14.95 -13.02 2.60
N GLU A 34 -14.40 -12.87 1.38
CA GLU A 34 -14.56 -11.67 0.55
C GLU A 34 -15.83 -11.70 -0.32
N ASP A 35 -16.23 -12.90 -0.76
CA ASP A 35 -17.38 -13.10 -1.65
C ASP A 35 -17.98 -14.49 -1.46
N ILE A 36 -19.28 -14.61 -1.74
CA ILE A 36 -20.03 -15.86 -1.66
C ILE A 36 -20.83 -16.03 -2.94
N ARG A 37 -20.57 -17.12 -3.66
CA ARG A 37 -21.27 -17.46 -4.88
C ARG A 37 -22.15 -18.69 -4.69
N GLU A 38 -23.45 -18.49 -4.85
CA GLU A 38 -24.44 -19.57 -4.82
C GLU A 38 -24.65 -20.16 -6.21
N LEU A 39 -24.51 -21.47 -6.33
CA LEU A 39 -24.79 -22.22 -7.54
C LEU A 39 -26.05 -23.04 -7.34
N GLY A 40 -27.11 -22.69 -8.06
CA GLY A 40 -28.42 -23.35 -7.95
C GLY A 40 -28.41 -24.82 -8.37
N PRO A 41 -29.53 -25.54 -8.14
CA PRO A 41 -29.66 -26.93 -8.55
C PRO A 41 -29.70 -27.04 -10.08
N VAL A 42 -29.27 -28.20 -10.56
CA VAL A 42 -29.38 -28.61 -11.96
C VAL A 42 -30.22 -29.86 -12.00
N GLU A 43 -31.31 -29.84 -12.77
CA GLU A 43 -32.26 -30.95 -12.87
C GLU A 43 -32.72 -31.12 -14.32
N GLY A 44 -32.89 -32.35 -14.78
CA GLY A 44 -33.29 -32.67 -16.16
C GLY A 44 -32.19 -32.45 -17.19
N VAL A 45 -30.93 -32.37 -16.77
CA VAL A 45 -29.77 -32.20 -17.67
C VAL A 45 -29.01 -33.52 -17.75
N VAL A 46 -28.87 -34.06 -18.95
CA VAL A 46 -28.27 -35.38 -19.21
C VAL A 46 -27.08 -35.26 -20.15
N CYS A 47 -26.25 -36.29 -20.23
CA CYS A 47 -25.22 -36.38 -21.26
C CYS A 47 -25.84 -36.83 -22.60
N GLY A 48 -25.62 -36.05 -23.66
CA GLY A 48 -26.12 -36.35 -25.00
C GLY A 48 -24.99 -36.40 -26.04
N LYS A 49 -25.10 -37.31 -27.01
CA LYS A 49 -24.18 -37.43 -28.14
C LYS A 49 -24.73 -36.71 -29.36
N ILE A 50 -23.98 -35.78 -29.92
CA ILE A 50 -24.34 -35.12 -31.17
C ILE A 50 -24.15 -36.12 -32.31
N VAL A 51 -25.25 -36.61 -32.90
CA VAL A 51 -25.18 -37.61 -33.98
C VAL A 51 -25.18 -36.97 -35.37
N ARG A 52 -25.69 -35.73 -35.49
CA ARG A 52 -25.74 -35.03 -36.76
C ARG A 52 -25.78 -33.52 -36.56
N VAL A 53 -25.08 -32.76 -37.42
CA VAL A 53 -25.08 -31.30 -37.43
C VAL A 53 -25.28 -30.78 -38.85
N VAL A 54 -26.38 -30.06 -39.10
CA VAL A 54 -26.67 -29.45 -40.42
C VAL A 54 -26.92 -27.96 -40.31
N SER A 55 -26.66 -27.21 -41.38
CA SER A 55 -26.96 -25.78 -41.43
C SER A 55 -28.46 -25.52 -41.31
N HIS A 56 -28.86 -24.49 -40.57
CA HIS A 56 -30.28 -24.17 -40.42
C HIS A 56 -30.86 -23.60 -41.73
N PRO A 57 -31.99 -24.10 -42.24
CA PRO A 57 -32.50 -23.76 -43.57
C PRO A 57 -32.86 -22.27 -43.74
N ASN A 58 -33.17 -21.59 -42.63
CA ASN A 58 -33.63 -20.20 -42.62
C ASN A 58 -32.74 -19.26 -41.75
N ALA A 59 -31.51 -19.66 -41.37
CA ALA A 59 -30.64 -18.82 -40.54
C ALA A 59 -29.14 -19.20 -40.63
N ASP A 60 -28.32 -18.31 -41.18
CA ASP A 60 -26.89 -18.57 -41.46
C ASP A 60 -26.03 -18.83 -40.21
N ARG A 61 -26.43 -18.32 -39.05
CA ARG A 61 -25.70 -18.45 -37.78
C ARG A 61 -26.19 -19.59 -36.89
N LEU A 62 -27.21 -20.33 -37.31
CA LEU A 62 -27.78 -21.42 -36.54
C LEU A 62 -27.52 -22.76 -37.25
N LYS A 63 -27.35 -23.80 -36.45
CA LYS A 63 -27.28 -25.18 -36.89
C LYS A 63 -28.43 -25.96 -36.28
N VAL A 64 -28.92 -26.96 -37.00
CA VAL A 64 -29.87 -27.96 -36.50
C VAL A 64 -29.06 -29.20 -36.16
N CYS A 65 -29.12 -29.61 -34.90
CA CYS A 65 -28.40 -30.76 -34.37
C CYS A 65 -29.39 -31.86 -34.01
N GLU A 66 -29.07 -33.10 -34.36
CA GLU A 66 -29.71 -34.28 -33.79
C GLU A 66 -28.81 -34.80 -32.67
N VAL A 67 -29.36 -34.92 -31.46
CA VAL A 67 -28.62 -35.35 -30.27
C VAL A 67 -29.31 -36.55 -29.65
N GLU A 68 -28.56 -37.64 -29.47
CA GLU A 68 -29.02 -38.87 -28.85
C GLU A 68 -28.78 -38.82 -27.33
N ALA A 69 -29.82 -39.03 -26.54
CA ALA A 69 -29.75 -39.15 -25.08
C ALA A 69 -30.83 -40.10 -24.56
N GLY A 70 -30.48 -41.01 -23.65
CA GLY A 70 -31.43 -41.95 -23.04
C GLY A 70 -32.20 -42.83 -24.04
N GLY A 71 -31.57 -43.20 -25.16
CA GLY A 71 -32.19 -44.02 -26.22
C GLY A 71 -33.21 -43.27 -27.11
N ARG A 72 -33.25 -41.94 -27.05
CA ARG A 72 -34.09 -41.09 -27.91
C ARG A 72 -33.23 -40.05 -28.62
N VAL A 73 -33.63 -39.66 -29.82
CA VAL A 73 -33.02 -38.57 -30.59
C VAL A 73 -33.86 -37.31 -30.46
N TYR A 74 -33.20 -36.21 -30.11
CA TYR A 74 -33.80 -34.89 -29.95
C TYR A 74 -33.29 -33.95 -31.05
N THR A 75 -34.20 -33.21 -31.69
CA THR A 75 -33.82 -32.15 -32.63
C THR A 75 -33.64 -30.84 -31.87
N LEU A 76 -32.49 -30.22 -32.01
CA LEU A 76 -32.08 -29.01 -31.28
C LEU A 76 -31.55 -27.97 -32.26
N VAL A 77 -31.71 -26.69 -31.92
CA VAL A 77 -31.14 -25.58 -32.69
C VAL A 77 -30.10 -24.88 -31.81
N SER A 78 -28.87 -24.77 -32.30
CA SER A 78 -27.77 -24.12 -31.57
C SER A 78 -26.93 -23.23 -32.49
N GLY A 79 -26.42 -22.14 -31.94
CA GLY A 79 -25.51 -21.21 -32.64
C GLY A 79 -24.04 -21.36 -32.24
N ALA A 80 -23.70 -22.37 -31.42
CA ALA A 80 -22.34 -22.52 -30.93
C ALA A 80 -21.35 -22.86 -32.06
N PRO A 81 -20.16 -22.23 -32.08
CA PRO A 81 -19.21 -22.41 -33.18
C PRO A 81 -18.55 -23.81 -33.18
N ASN A 82 -18.39 -24.41 -32.00
CA ASN A 82 -17.71 -25.69 -31.76
C ASN A 82 -18.65 -26.92 -31.76
N LEU A 83 -19.76 -26.87 -32.52
CA LEU A 83 -20.65 -28.02 -32.70
C LEU A 83 -20.02 -29.03 -33.66
N GLU A 84 -19.77 -30.24 -33.17
CA GLU A 84 -19.12 -31.33 -33.90
C GLU A 84 -19.90 -32.64 -33.78
N GLU A 85 -20.00 -33.40 -34.88
CA GLU A 85 -20.62 -34.73 -34.89
C GLU A 85 -19.74 -35.73 -34.11
N GLY A 86 -20.36 -36.55 -33.28
CA GLY A 86 -19.69 -37.51 -32.41
C GLY A 86 -19.38 -36.98 -31.00
N ALA A 87 -19.38 -35.67 -30.80
CA ALA A 87 -19.08 -35.05 -29.51
C ALA A 87 -20.19 -35.30 -28.46
N TRP A 88 -19.78 -35.39 -27.21
CA TRP A 88 -20.67 -35.47 -26.05
C TRP A 88 -20.84 -34.09 -25.40
N ALA A 89 -22.05 -33.73 -25.01
CA ALA A 89 -22.33 -32.42 -24.41
C ALA A 89 -23.46 -32.51 -23.36
N PRO A 90 -23.52 -31.55 -22.40
CA PRO A 90 -24.66 -31.45 -21.50
C PRO A 90 -25.90 -31.02 -22.29
N LEU A 91 -26.96 -31.80 -22.16
CA LEU A 91 -28.23 -31.59 -22.82
C LEU A 91 -29.32 -31.31 -21.79
N ALA A 92 -29.86 -30.10 -21.79
CA ALA A 92 -31.05 -29.76 -21.03
C ALA A 92 -32.31 -30.15 -21.80
N LEU A 93 -33.06 -31.11 -21.26
CA LEU A 93 -34.31 -31.57 -21.83
C LEU A 93 -35.46 -30.58 -21.52
N PRO A 94 -36.60 -30.62 -22.24
CA PRO A 94 -37.76 -29.82 -21.88
C PRO A 94 -38.24 -30.15 -20.46
N GLY A 95 -38.41 -29.12 -19.63
CA GLY A 95 -38.68 -29.21 -18.19
C GLY A 95 -37.42 -29.16 -17.32
N ALA A 96 -36.21 -29.17 -17.90
CA ALA A 96 -34.97 -29.05 -17.15
C ALA A 96 -34.85 -27.68 -16.48
N ARG A 97 -34.26 -27.64 -15.29
CA ARG A 97 -33.98 -26.44 -14.52
C ARG A 97 -32.47 -26.21 -14.44
N LEU A 98 -32.04 -25.03 -14.86
CA LEU A 98 -30.65 -24.59 -14.85
C LEU A 98 -30.34 -23.81 -13.55
N PRO A 99 -29.06 -23.65 -13.17
CA PRO A 99 -28.70 -23.06 -11.88
C PRO A 99 -29.01 -21.56 -11.81
N SER A 100 -29.27 -20.91 -12.96
CA SER A 100 -29.80 -19.55 -13.04
C SER A 100 -31.29 -19.43 -12.70
N GLY A 101 -31.99 -20.56 -12.50
CA GLY A 101 -33.44 -20.63 -12.35
C GLY A 101 -34.21 -20.74 -13.67
N LEU A 102 -33.52 -20.75 -14.82
CA LEU A 102 -34.14 -20.92 -16.14
C LEU A 102 -34.73 -22.33 -16.28
N GLU A 103 -36.01 -22.40 -16.67
CA GLU A 103 -36.67 -23.65 -17.08
C GLU A 103 -36.63 -23.80 -18.60
N VAL A 104 -36.05 -24.88 -19.09
CA VAL A 104 -35.88 -25.14 -20.53
C VAL A 104 -37.18 -25.65 -21.13
N LYS A 105 -37.64 -25.02 -22.21
CA LYS A 105 -38.90 -25.38 -22.90
C LYS A 105 -38.62 -25.73 -24.36
N ALA A 106 -39.51 -26.53 -24.96
CA ALA A 106 -39.48 -26.74 -26.39
C ALA A 106 -39.95 -25.46 -27.11
N VAL A 107 -39.14 -24.95 -28.03
CA VAL A 107 -39.38 -23.70 -28.74
C VAL A 107 -39.23 -23.88 -30.25
N THR A 108 -39.93 -23.08 -31.04
CA THR A 108 -39.75 -23.05 -32.50
C THR A 108 -38.86 -21.85 -32.86
N LEU A 109 -37.67 -22.14 -33.36
CA LEU A 109 -36.69 -21.14 -33.79
C LEU A 109 -36.66 -21.12 -35.31
N ARG A 110 -37.06 -20.00 -35.91
CA ARG A 110 -37.01 -19.77 -37.37
C ARG A 110 -37.64 -20.91 -38.21
N GLY A 111 -38.69 -21.52 -37.69
CA GLY A 111 -39.46 -22.59 -38.34
C GLY A 111 -39.05 -24.01 -37.96
N VAL A 112 -37.95 -24.21 -37.23
CA VAL A 112 -37.51 -25.53 -36.73
C VAL A 112 -37.81 -25.66 -35.24
N LYS A 113 -38.39 -26.79 -34.83
CA LYS A 113 -38.69 -27.07 -33.42
C LYS A 113 -37.42 -27.57 -32.71
N SER A 114 -36.97 -26.83 -31.69
CA SER A 114 -35.87 -27.21 -30.78
C SER A 114 -36.45 -27.83 -29.52
N GLN A 115 -36.07 -29.07 -29.23
CA GLN A 115 -36.57 -29.89 -28.11
C GLN A 115 -35.60 -29.87 -26.92
N GLY A 116 -35.17 -28.68 -26.50
CA GLY A 116 -34.21 -28.50 -25.42
C GLY A 116 -33.09 -27.52 -25.78
N MET A 117 -31.97 -27.63 -25.06
CA MET A 117 -30.78 -26.79 -25.23
C MET A 117 -29.49 -27.58 -24.97
N ILE A 118 -28.48 -27.42 -25.83
CA ILE A 118 -27.12 -27.90 -25.58
C ILE A 118 -26.39 -26.81 -24.79
N LEU A 119 -25.80 -27.16 -23.65
CA LEU A 119 -25.29 -26.18 -22.69
C LEU A 119 -23.79 -25.91 -22.86
N SER A 120 -23.42 -24.67 -22.56
CA SER A 120 -22.06 -24.24 -22.25
C SER A 120 -21.78 -24.30 -20.74
N ALA A 121 -20.53 -24.16 -20.34
CA ALA A 121 -20.19 -24.03 -18.92
C ALA A 121 -20.75 -22.73 -18.31
N GLN A 122 -20.94 -21.68 -19.13
CA GLN A 122 -21.62 -20.44 -18.72
C GLN A 122 -23.09 -20.69 -18.35
N ASP A 123 -23.81 -21.51 -19.11
CA ASP A 123 -25.23 -21.81 -18.82
C ASP A 123 -25.40 -22.54 -17.48
N LEU A 124 -24.36 -23.26 -17.06
CA LEU A 124 -24.26 -23.95 -15.78
C LEU A 124 -23.66 -23.07 -14.66
N LEU A 125 -23.42 -21.78 -14.93
CA LEU A 125 -22.75 -20.84 -14.03
C LEU A 125 -21.36 -21.32 -13.57
N LEU A 126 -20.65 -22.12 -14.36
CA LEU A 126 -19.30 -22.57 -14.05
C LEU A 126 -18.24 -21.57 -14.53
N GLU A 127 -18.54 -20.78 -15.55
CA GLU A 127 -17.71 -19.66 -16.00
C GLU A 127 -18.56 -18.44 -16.38
N GLU A 128 -17.95 -17.26 -16.43
CA GLU A 128 -18.67 -16.02 -16.78
C GLU A 128 -19.03 -15.96 -18.27
N LYS A 129 -18.12 -16.45 -19.13
CA LYS A 129 -18.28 -16.39 -20.57
C LYS A 129 -17.65 -17.59 -21.26
N SER A 130 -18.48 -18.34 -21.97
CA SER A 130 -18.05 -19.43 -22.84
C SER A 130 -17.93 -18.98 -24.30
N THR A 131 -16.99 -19.56 -25.04
CA THR A 131 -16.88 -19.38 -26.50
C THR A 131 -17.77 -20.34 -27.29
N GLY A 132 -18.28 -21.39 -26.65
CA GLY A 132 -19.08 -22.44 -27.25
C GLY A 132 -19.72 -23.38 -26.22
N ILE A 133 -20.27 -24.50 -26.68
CA ILE A 133 -20.82 -25.54 -25.79
C ILE A 133 -19.71 -26.25 -25.04
N TRP A 134 -20.04 -26.86 -23.90
CA TRP A 134 -19.09 -27.68 -23.16
C TRP A 134 -19.01 -29.07 -23.76
N ILE A 135 -17.84 -29.44 -24.27
CA ILE A 135 -17.55 -30.78 -24.75
C ILE A 135 -17.16 -31.66 -23.56
N LEU A 136 -17.87 -32.76 -23.36
CA LEU A 136 -17.64 -33.72 -22.30
C LEU A 136 -16.63 -34.79 -22.78
N PRO A 137 -15.80 -35.33 -21.88
CA PRO A 137 -14.75 -36.30 -22.22
C PRO A 137 -15.29 -37.65 -22.71
N GLY A 138 -16.59 -37.90 -22.61
CA GLY A 138 -17.22 -39.14 -23.04
C GLY A 138 -18.65 -39.30 -22.51
N PRO A 139 -19.28 -40.47 -22.79
CA PRO A 139 -20.60 -40.77 -22.23
C PRO A 139 -20.54 -40.71 -20.71
N GLN A 140 -21.54 -40.05 -20.13
CA GLN A 140 -21.85 -40.20 -18.71
C GLN A 140 -23.01 -41.19 -18.61
N GLY A 141 -23.20 -41.85 -17.46
CA GLY A 141 -24.39 -42.67 -17.25
C GLY A 141 -25.68 -41.86 -17.53
N GLY A 142 -26.81 -42.53 -17.77
CA GLY A 142 -28.10 -41.85 -18.04
C GLY A 142 -28.68 -41.06 -16.85
N GLU A 143 -27.84 -40.72 -15.88
CA GLU A 143 -28.11 -39.96 -14.67
C GLU A 143 -28.17 -38.46 -14.98
N ASP A 144 -28.77 -37.72 -14.05
CA ASP A 144 -28.76 -36.27 -14.09
C ASP A 144 -27.35 -35.72 -13.79
N LEU A 145 -26.89 -34.79 -14.62
CA LEU A 145 -25.55 -34.21 -14.49
C LEU A 145 -25.39 -33.34 -13.24
N GLY A 146 -26.46 -32.84 -12.62
CA GLY A 146 -26.39 -32.01 -11.42
C GLY A 146 -25.64 -32.69 -10.27
N GLY A 147 -25.89 -33.99 -10.06
CA GLY A 147 -25.16 -34.78 -9.06
C GLY A 147 -23.67 -34.92 -9.40
N LEU A 148 -23.33 -35.16 -10.67
CA LEU A 148 -21.94 -35.32 -11.13
C LEU A 148 -21.14 -34.02 -11.10
N LEU A 149 -21.82 -32.88 -11.22
CA LEU A 149 -21.23 -31.53 -11.13
C LEU A 149 -21.21 -31.00 -9.68
N GLU A 150 -21.77 -31.76 -8.74
CA GLU A 150 -21.94 -31.38 -7.34
C GLU A 150 -22.73 -30.07 -7.21
N LEU A 151 -23.93 -30.01 -7.81
CA LEU A 151 -24.84 -28.87 -7.74
C LEU A 151 -26.16 -29.28 -7.05
N PRO A 152 -26.76 -28.42 -6.20
CA PRO A 152 -26.32 -27.07 -5.83
C PRO A 152 -25.09 -27.05 -4.91
N ASP A 153 -24.40 -25.91 -4.91
CA ASP A 153 -23.17 -25.68 -4.14
C ASP A 153 -23.00 -24.21 -3.76
N THR A 154 -22.22 -23.96 -2.71
CA THR A 154 -21.81 -22.64 -2.28
C THR A 154 -20.30 -22.54 -2.41
N VAL A 155 -19.82 -21.53 -3.12
CA VAL A 155 -18.38 -21.26 -3.31
C VAL A 155 -18.00 -20.01 -2.54
N LEU A 156 -17.09 -20.17 -1.58
CA LEU A 156 -16.54 -19.07 -0.77
C LEU A 156 -15.25 -18.55 -1.41
N SER A 157 -15.12 -17.23 -1.52
CA SER A 157 -13.86 -16.58 -1.86
C SER A 157 -13.16 -16.15 -0.59
N LEU A 158 -12.11 -16.89 -0.20
CA LEU A 158 -11.32 -16.64 1.01
C LEU A 158 -10.08 -15.80 0.71
N LYS A 159 -9.82 -14.79 1.53
CA LYS A 159 -8.58 -14.02 1.53
C LYS A 159 -7.56 -14.65 2.46
N ILE A 160 -6.60 -15.33 1.85
CA ILE A 160 -5.56 -16.03 2.60
C ILE A 160 -4.40 -15.10 2.90
N THR A 161 -4.10 -14.89 4.18
CA THR A 161 -2.95 -14.12 4.65
C THR A 161 -1.63 -14.79 4.26
N SER A 162 -0.54 -14.01 4.17
CA SER A 162 0.75 -14.52 3.66
C SER A 162 1.43 -15.54 4.56
N ASN A 163 1.10 -15.59 5.85
CA ASN A 163 1.62 -16.56 6.81
C ASN A 163 0.90 -17.92 6.76
N ARG A 164 -0.18 -18.06 5.99
CA ARG A 164 -1.00 -19.28 5.93
C ARG A 164 -0.96 -19.96 4.56
N PRO A 165 0.24 -20.36 4.06
CA PRO A 165 0.33 -21.04 2.77
C PRO A 165 -0.37 -22.40 2.78
N ASP A 166 -0.53 -23.02 3.95
CA ASP A 166 -1.30 -24.24 4.16
C ASP A 166 -2.76 -24.12 3.71
N LEU A 167 -3.33 -22.91 3.72
CA LEU A 167 -4.72 -22.64 3.33
C LEU A 167 -4.89 -22.31 1.83
N LEU A 168 -3.83 -22.44 1.03
CA LEU A 168 -3.90 -22.29 -0.43
C LEU A 168 -4.33 -23.58 -1.15
N GLY A 169 -4.74 -24.59 -0.39
CA GLY A 169 -5.38 -25.81 -0.86
C GLY A 169 -6.66 -26.13 -0.06
N ILE A 170 -7.60 -26.81 -0.71
CA ILE A 170 -8.89 -27.23 -0.13
C ILE A 170 -8.69 -28.09 1.12
N TYR A 171 -7.70 -28.98 1.14
CA TYR A 171 -7.43 -29.88 2.27
C TYR A 171 -6.94 -29.12 3.51
N GLY A 172 -6.13 -28.08 3.33
CA GLY A 172 -5.72 -27.23 4.44
C GLY A 172 -6.88 -26.40 5.01
N ILE A 173 -7.79 -25.95 4.15
CA ILE A 173 -9.03 -25.31 4.60
C ILE A 173 -9.94 -26.32 5.31
N ALA A 174 -10.05 -27.55 4.80
CA ALA A 174 -10.79 -28.61 5.48
C ALA A 174 -10.21 -28.92 6.87
N ARG A 175 -8.88 -28.90 7.02
CA ARG A 175 -8.21 -29.00 8.33
C ARG A 175 -8.62 -27.87 9.28
N GLU A 176 -8.73 -26.64 8.78
CA GLU A 176 -9.26 -25.52 9.58
C GLU A 176 -10.73 -25.71 9.98
N PHE A 177 -11.57 -26.22 9.06
CA PHE A 177 -12.95 -26.58 9.42
C PHE A 177 -12.99 -27.65 10.52
N ALA A 178 -12.17 -28.72 10.40
CA ALA A 178 -12.02 -29.74 11.42
C ALA A 178 -11.65 -29.14 12.79
N ALA A 179 -10.67 -28.24 12.80
CA ALA A 179 -10.23 -27.59 14.02
C ALA A 179 -11.30 -26.67 14.63
N LEU A 180 -11.99 -25.88 13.81
CA LEU A 180 -12.97 -24.90 14.28
C LEU A 180 -14.29 -25.53 14.75
N PHE A 181 -14.76 -26.54 14.03
CA PHE A 181 -16.08 -27.16 14.25
C PHE A 181 -16.01 -28.51 14.97
N ARG A 182 -14.81 -28.97 15.35
CA ARG A 182 -14.59 -30.22 16.10
C ARG A 182 -15.09 -31.46 15.35
N CYS A 183 -14.89 -31.49 14.04
CA CYS A 183 -15.20 -32.65 13.20
C CYS A 183 -13.93 -33.43 12.84
N GLU A 184 -14.09 -34.68 12.43
CA GLU A 184 -12.99 -35.53 12.01
C GLU A 184 -12.51 -35.13 10.61
N LEU A 185 -11.19 -35.02 10.43
CA LEU A 185 -10.58 -34.83 9.12
C LEU A 185 -10.26 -36.19 8.49
N LYS A 186 -10.85 -36.47 7.33
CA LYS A 186 -10.57 -37.68 6.57
C LYS A 186 -9.16 -37.70 6.00
N GLU A 187 -8.49 -38.84 6.09
CA GLU A 187 -7.17 -39.03 5.49
C GLU A 187 -7.21 -39.05 3.96
N LEU A 188 -6.14 -38.55 3.34
CA LEU A 188 -5.94 -38.61 1.90
C LEU A 188 -5.59 -40.02 1.45
N ASP A 189 -6.23 -40.49 0.38
CA ASP A 189 -5.82 -41.72 -0.29
C ASP A 189 -4.59 -41.48 -1.17
N LEU A 190 -3.45 -42.04 -0.76
CA LEU A 190 -2.17 -41.93 -1.46
C LEU A 190 -1.74 -43.25 -2.08
N SER A 191 -2.66 -44.23 -2.17
CA SER A 191 -2.35 -45.57 -2.66
C SER A 191 -2.32 -45.61 -4.19
N PHE A 192 -1.27 -46.21 -4.75
CA PHE A 192 -1.17 -46.51 -6.18
C PHE A 192 -0.23 -47.70 -6.39
N PRO A 193 -0.46 -48.52 -7.43
CA PRO A 193 0.46 -49.58 -7.79
C PRO A 193 1.71 -49.02 -8.47
N GLU A 194 2.87 -49.55 -8.13
CA GLU A 194 4.13 -49.31 -8.83
C GLU A 194 4.42 -50.44 -9.84
N THR A 195 5.05 -50.11 -10.95
CA THR A 195 5.41 -51.04 -12.03
C THR A 195 6.92 -51.09 -12.27
N ASP A 196 7.41 -52.24 -12.74
CA ASP A 196 8.78 -52.39 -13.25
C ASP A 196 8.88 -51.94 -14.73
N PRO A 197 10.05 -51.45 -15.19
CA PRO A 197 11.29 -51.22 -14.43
C PRO A 197 11.18 -50.02 -13.46
N PRO A 198 12.09 -49.88 -12.48
CA PRO A 198 12.15 -48.68 -11.65
C PRO A 198 12.53 -47.46 -12.49
N ILE A 199 12.22 -46.27 -11.98
CA ILE A 199 12.61 -45.02 -12.63
C ILE A 199 14.13 -44.93 -12.80
N ASP A 200 14.57 -44.63 -14.01
CA ASP A 200 15.97 -44.34 -14.34
C ASP A 200 16.08 -42.87 -14.76
N PHE A 201 16.16 -41.97 -13.78
CA PHE A 201 16.19 -40.53 -14.03
C PHE A 201 17.10 -39.84 -13.01
N ARG A 202 17.88 -38.86 -13.45
CA ARG A 202 18.80 -38.11 -12.58
C ARG A 202 18.20 -36.76 -12.22
N VAL A 203 18.29 -36.37 -10.95
CA VAL A 203 17.94 -35.02 -10.47
C VAL A 203 19.13 -34.41 -9.75
N THR A 204 19.53 -33.19 -10.13
CA THR A 204 20.60 -32.45 -9.44
C THR A 204 20.19 -31.00 -9.20
N LEU A 205 20.59 -30.47 -8.04
CA LEU A 205 20.30 -29.10 -7.59
C LEU A 205 21.62 -28.34 -7.49
N GLU A 206 21.75 -27.23 -8.20
CA GLU A 206 22.98 -26.41 -8.14
C GLU A 206 23.11 -25.70 -6.79
N ASP A 207 22.02 -25.09 -6.31
CA ASP A 207 21.93 -24.47 -4.98
C ASP A 207 20.70 -25.00 -4.21
N PRO A 208 20.90 -25.87 -3.21
CA PRO A 208 19.82 -26.39 -2.38
C PRO A 208 18.99 -25.32 -1.67
N ARG A 209 19.50 -24.09 -1.51
CA ARG A 209 18.73 -23.00 -0.89
C ARG A 209 17.70 -22.40 -1.82
N ASP A 210 17.93 -22.47 -3.14
CA ASP A 210 16.96 -22.01 -4.15
C ASP A 210 15.90 -23.09 -4.43
N CYS A 211 16.25 -24.36 -4.32
CA CYS A 211 15.35 -25.51 -4.46
C CYS A 211 15.63 -26.56 -3.37
N PRO A 212 14.98 -26.48 -2.19
CA PRO A 212 15.24 -27.42 -1.09
C PRO A 212 14.94 -28.89 -1.41
N ARG A 213 13.94 -29.16 -2.23
CA ARG A 213 13.54 -30.53 -2.59
C ARG A 213 12.99 -30.58 -4.01
N TYR A 214 13.34 -31.62 -4.75
CA TYR A 214 12.78 -31.91 -6.07
C TYR A 214 12.53 -33.41 -6.20
N ILE A 215 11.33 -33.79 -6.63
CA ILE A 215 10.90 -35.16 -6.84
C ILE A 215 10.40 -35.30 -8.28
N ALA A 216 10.94 -36.28 -9.00
CA ALA A 216 10.47 -36.67 -10.32
C ALA A 216 9.92 -38.10 -10.31
N ARG A 217 8.76 -38.31 -10.94
CA ARG A 217 8.15 -39.63 -11.16
C ARG A 217 7.83 -39.84 -12.63
N GLU A 218 8.08 -41.05 -13.12
CA GLU A 218 7.79 -41.46 -14.48
C GLU A 218 6.47 -42.23 -14.51
N ILE A 219 5.55 -41.79 -15.37
CA ILE A 219 4.18 -42.31 -15.46
C ILE A 219 3.83 -42.53 -16.92
N GLU A 220 3.55 -43.77 -17.30
CA GLU A 220 2.90 -44.10 -18.57
C GLU A 220 1.42 -43.73 -18.42
N VAL A 221 0.93 -42.79 -19.24
CA VAL A 221 -0.46 -42.32 -19.22
C VAL A 221 -1.34 -43.35 -19.92
N GLY A 222 -2.38 -43.83 -19.23
CA GLY A 222 -3.36 -44.73 -19.82
C GLY A 222 -4.47 -43.99 -20.58
N GLN A 223 -5.47 -44.73 -21.05
CA GLN A 223 -6.60 -44.19 -21.84
C GLN A 223 -7.84 -43.84 -20.98
N GLY A 224 -7.66 -43.72 -19.66
CA GLY A 224 -8.76 -43.40 -18.76
C GLY A 224 -9.21 -41.93 -18.84
N THR A 225 -10.36 -41.63 -18.25
CA THR A 225 -10.96 -40.29 -18.25
C THR A 225 -11.23 -39.81 -16.83
N LEU A 226 -11.10 -38.51 -16.58
CA LEU A 226 -11.44 -37.92 -15.28
C LEU A 226 -12.95 -37.87 -15.06
N PRO A 227 -13.44 -38.13 -13.84
CA PRO A 227 -14.82 -37.88 -13.47
C PRO A 227 -15.20 -36.40 -13.65
N LEU A 228 -16.45 -36.13 -14.03
CA LEU A 228 -16.90 -34.77 -14.36
C LEU A 228 -16.77 -33.77 -13.20
N LYS A 229 -16.81 -34.26 -11.95
CA LYS A 229 -16.56 -33.44 -10.76
C LYS A 229 -15.18 -32.77 -10.74
N PHE A 230 -14.15 -33.36 -11.38
CA PHE A 230 -12.82 -32.75 -11.45
C PHE A 230 -12.90 -31.43 -12.22
N ALA A 231 -13.47 -31.48 -13.42
CA ALA A 231 -13.66 -30.30 -14.25
C ALA A 231 -14.55 -29.26 -13.57
N ALA A 232 -15.67 -29.69 -12.97
CA ALA A 232 -16.57 -28.80 -12.22
C ALA A 232 -15.86 -28.10 -11.05
N ARG A 233 -15.03 -28.83 -10.28
CA ARG A 233 -14.26 -28.28 -9.16
C ARG A 233 -13.19 -27.30 -9.62
N LEU A 234 -12.50 -27.57 -10.73
CA LEU A 234 -11.56 -26.61 -11.35
C LEU A 234 -12.28 -25.30 -11.68
N TYR A 235 -13.43 -25.37 -12.37
CA TYR A 235 -14.23 -24.18 -12.70
C TYR A 235 -14.66 -23.40 -11.46
N LYS A 236 -15.20 -24.09 -10.45
CA LYS A 236 -15.60 -23.49 -9.17
C LYS A 236 -14.42 -22.81 -8.46
N ALA A 237 -13.22 -23.38 -8.57
CA ALA A 237 -11.99 -22.79 -8.05
C ALA A 237 -11.41 -21.65 -8.92
N GLY A 238 -12.00 -21.38 -10.10
CA GLY A 238 -11.59 -20.31 -11.01
C GLY A 238 -10.61 -20.73 -12.10
N MET A 239 -10.39 -22.02 -12.30
CA MET A 239 -9.51 -22.57 -13.35
C MET A 239 -10.32 -23.29 -14.43
N ARG A 240 -9.93 -23.12 -15.70
CA ARG A 240 -10.52 -23.91 -16.79
C ARG A 240 -9.81 -25.26 -16.91
N PRO A 241 -10.55 -26.36 -17.09
CA PRO A 241 -9.97 -27.63 -17.51
C PRO A 241 -9.32 -27.49 -18.89
N LEU A 242 -8.22 -28.19 -19.11
CA LEU A 242 -7.40 -28.14 -20.32
C LEU A 242 -7.21 -29.53 -20.93
N HIS A 243 -6.47 -30.38 -20.23
CA HIS A 243 -6.11 -31.72 -20.65
C HIS A 243 -6.03 -32.62 -19.42
N PRO A 244 -6.48 -33.89 -19.45
CA PRO A 244 -6.56 -34.72 -18.25
C PRO A 244 -5.26 -34.80 -17.42
N VAL A 245 -4.12 -34.87 -18.09
CA VAL A 245 -2.77 -34.88 -17.46
C VAL A 245 -2.52 -33.57 -16.67
N VAL A 246 -2.81 -32.42 -17.27
CA VAL A 246 -2.64 -31.08 -16.68
C VAL A 246 -3.73 -30.80 -15.63
N ASP A 247 -4.93 -31.31 -15.86
CA ASP A 247 -6.06 -31.14 -14.97
C ASP A 247 -5.84 -31.84 -13.64
N VAL A 248 -5.20 -33.02 -13.63
CA VAL A 248 -4.82 -33.67 -12.37
C VAL A 248 -3.79 -32.84 -11.61
N THR A 249 -2.75 -32.29 -12.27
CA THR A 249 -1.75 -31.47 -11.56
C THR A 249 -2.37 -30.18 -11.00
N ASN A 250 -3.23 -29.52 -11.77
CA ASN A 250 -3.98 -28.33 -11.31
C ASN A 250 -4.94 -28.69 -10.17
N TYR A 251 -5.63 -29.82 -10.28
CA TYR A 251 -6.56 -30.29 -9.27
C TYR A 251 -5.83 -30.60 -7.96
N VAL A 252 -4.70 -31.30 -7.99
CA VAL A 252 -3.91 -31.59 -6.79
C VAL A 252 -3.29 -30.32 -6.20
N MET A 253 -2.87 -29.36 -7.04
CA MET A 253 -2.43 -28.04 -6.56
C MET A 253 -3.55 -27.31 -5.83
N LEU A 254 -4.78 -27.36 -6.33
CA LEU A 254 -5.93 -26.76 -5.65
C LEU A 254 -6.37 -27.59 -4.43
N GLU A 255 -6.21 -28.90 -4.45
CA GLU A 255 -6.53 -29.79 -3.32
C GLU A 255 -5.56 -29.55 -2.15
N LEU A 256 -4.25 -29.48 -2.42
CA LEU A 256 -3.20 -29.53 -1.39
C LEU A 256 -2.43 -28.22 -1.21
N GLY A 257 -2.51 -27.30 -2.18
CA GLY A 257 -1.69 -26.09 -2.21
C GLY A 257 -0.29 -26.29 -2.78
N GLU A 258 0.04 -27.47 -3.31
CA GLU A 258 1.35 -27.80 -3.90
C GLU A 258 1.30 -27.70 -5.44
N PRO A 259 1.95 -26.71 -6.06
CA PRO A 259 2.05 -26.66 -7.51
C PRO A 259 2.86 -27.84 -8.05
N LEU A 260 2.35 -28.44 -9.12
CA LEU A 260 2.92 -29.61 -9.78
C LEU A 260 2.99 -29.34 -11.28
N HIS A 261 3.92 -30.01 -11.96
CA HIS A 261 4.04 -29.90 -13.41
C HIS A 261 4.23 -31.27 -14.05
N ALA A 262 3.73 -31.44 -15.26
CA ALA A 262 3.88 -32.66 -16.04
C ALA A 262 4.62 -32.31 -17.33
N PHE A 263 5.78 -32.92 -17.54
CA PHE A 263 6.53 -32.81 -18.78
C PHE A 263 6.27 -34.01 -19.68
N ASP A 264 6.25 -33.80 -20.99
CA ASP A 264 6.33 -34.90 -21.95
C ASP A 264 7.74 -35.52 -21.88
N LEU A 265 7.82 -36.76 -21.40
CA LEU A 265 9.09 -37.42 -21.16
C LEU A 265 9.89 -37.65 -22.46
N ALA A 266 9.21 -37.85 -23.58
CA ALA A 266 9.87 -38.01 -24.88
C ALA A 266 10.66 -36.75 -25.29
N ARG A 267 10.31 -35.59 -24.72
CA ARG A 267 10.97 -34.31 -24.96
C ARG A 267 12.16 -34.04 -24.03
N ILE A 268 12.44 -34.93 -23.08
CA ILE A 268 13.61 -34.87 -22.18
C ILE A 268 14.52 -36.09 -22.39
N PRO A 269 15.18 -36.20 -23.57
CA PRO A 269 15.96 -37.38 -23.92
C PRO A 269 17.21 -37.57 -23.05
N SER A 270 17.69 -36.53 -22.37
CA SER A 270 18.85 -36.59 -21.47
C SER A 270 18.57 -37.39 -20.19
N ARG A 271 17.28 -37.62 -19.86
CA ARG A 271 16.81 -38.24 -18.62
C ARG A 271 17.44 -37.62 -17.35
N TRP A 272 17.66 -36.31 -17.40
CA TRP A 272 18.32 -35.54 -16.35
C TRP A 272 17.59 -34.22 -16.13
N ILE A 273 17.17 -33.95 -14.88
CA ILE A 273 16.77 -32.62 -14.43
C ILE A 273 17.96 -31.98 -13.70
N HIS A 274 18.30 -30.77 -14.12
CA HIS A 274 19.23 -29.90 -13.41
C HIS A 274 18.58 -28.55 -13.10
N VAL A 275 18.45 -28.24 -11.80
CA VAL A 275 17.87 -26.98 -11.33
C VAL A 275 18.99 -25.97 -11.04
N ARG A 276 18.99 -24.84 -11.76
CA ARG A 276 20.02 -23.80 -11.66
C ARG A 276 19.45 -22.42 -11.94
N ARG A 277 20.20 -21.37 -11.62
CA ARG A 277 19.83 -20.00 -12.02
C ARG A 277 20.03 -19.80 -13.52
N ALA A 278 19.26 -18.88 -14.09
CA ALA A 278 19.47 -18.43 -15.46
C ALA A 278 20.81 -17.72 -15.60
N ARG A 279 21.43 -17.86 -16.77
CA ARG A 279 22.63 -17.10 -17.13
C ARG A 279 22.19 -15.73 -17.68
N PRO A 280 23.00 -14.66 -17.53
CA PRO A 280 22.66 -13.35 -18.09
C PRO A 280 22.37 -13.43 -19.60
N GLY A 281 21.19 -12.98 -20.02
CA GLY A 281 20.78 -12.97 -21.43
C GLY A 281 20.33 -14.32 -21.98
N GLU A 282 20.22 -15.37 -21.14
CA GLU A 282 19.60 -16.65 -21.52
C GLU A 282 18.14 -16.42 -21.93
N ARG A 283 17.63 -17.19 -22.90
CA ARG A 283 16.27 -17.03 -23.42
C ARG A 283 15.50 -18.32 -23.34
N MET A 284 14.18 -18.20 -23.17
CA MET A 284 13.28 -19.32 -23.14
C MET A 284 11.88 -18.90 -23.60
N ARG A 285 11.21 -19.76 -24.38
CA ARG A 285 9.80 -19.58 -24.75
C ARG A 285 8.90 -20.32 -23.76
N THR A 286 7.96 -19.60 -23.16
CA THR A 286 7.00 -20.16 -22.18
C THR A 286 5.71 -20.64 -22.85
N LEU A 287 4.89 -21.42 -22.13
CA LEU A 287 3.62 -21.98 -22.61
C LEU A 287 2.60 -20.95 -23.14
N ASP A 288 2.75 -19.67 -22.77
CA ASP A 288 1.97 -18.56 -23.32
C ASP A 288 2.44 -18.12 -24.73
N GLY A 289 3.44 -18.80 -25.29
CA GLY A 289 4.02 -18.53 -26.60
C GLY A 289 4.96 -17.32 -26.63
N VAL A 290 5.31 -16.74 -25.47
CA VAL A 290 6.18 -15.56 -25.36
C VAL A 290 7.63 -15.97 -25.15
N GLU A 291 8.54 -15.42 -25.96
CA GLU A 291 9.99 -15.55 -25.74
C GLU A 291 10.46 -14.53 -24.70
N ARG A 292 11.17 -14.99 -23.67
CA ARG A 292 11.57 -14.17 -22.51
C ARG A 292 13.09 -14.15 -22.38
N GLU A 293 13.63 -12.95 -22.21
CA GLU A 293 15.04 -12.76 -21.82
C GLU A 293 15.16 -12.85 -20.30
N LEU A 294 16.12 -13.64 -19.83
CA LEU A 294 16.24 -14.05 -18.45
C LEU A 294 17.42 -13.36 -17.76
N THR A 295 17.27 -13.13 -16.46
CA THR A 295 18.33 -12.63 -15.58
C THR A 295 18.67 -13.68 -14.53
N PRO A 296 19.84 -13.60 -13.87
CA PRO A 296 20.21 -14.51 -12.78
C PRO A 296 19.26 -14.51 -11.57
N GLU A 297 18.25 -13.62 -11.54
CA GLU A 297 17.19 -13.68 -10.56
C GLU A 297 16.20 -14.84 -10.79
N VAL A 298 16.10 -15.33 -12.03
CA VAL A 298 15.19 -16.41 -12.44
C VAL A 298 15.83 -17.77 -12.20
N LEU A 299 15.09 -18.67 -11.56
CA LEU A 299 15.48 -20.08 -11.40
C LEU A 299 14.90 -20.90 -12.56
N LEU A 300 15.70 -21.81 -13.09
CA LEU A 300 15.37 -22.65 -14.24
C LEU A 300 15.42 -24.12 -13.88
N ILE A 301 14.50 -24.87 -14.48
CA ILE A 301 14.60 -26.32 -14.62
C ILE A 301 15.16 -26.56 -16.01
N THR A 302 16.21 -27.39 -16.10
CA THR A 302 16.90 -27.68 -17.35
C THR A 302 17.05 -29.19 -17.54
N ASP A 303 17.22 -29.63 -18.79
CA ASP A 303 17.55 -31.02 -19.13
C ASP A 303 19.05 -31.36 -18.92
N GLY A 304 19.77 -30.50 -18.20
CA GLY A 304 21.23 -30.49 -18.08
C GLY A 304 21.90 -29.37 -18.87
N GLU A 305 21.34 -29.02 -20.03
CA GLU A 305 21.87 -27.95 -20.89
C GLU A 305 20.80 -26.91 -21.21
N ARG A 306 19.64 -27.35 -21.71
CA ARG A 306 18.57 -26.50 -22.23
C ARG A 306 17.51 -26.21 -21.16
N PRO A 307 17.00 -24.97 -21.08
CA PRO A 307 15.90 -24.64 -20.18
C PRO A 307 14.59 -25.27 -20.65
N ILE A 308 13.88 -25.92 -19.71
CA ILE A 308 12.58 -26.56 -19.96
C ILE A 308 11.45 -25.92 -19.14
N ALA A 309 11.74 -25.23 -18.03
CA ALA A 309 10.76 -24.47 -17.27
C ALA A 309 11.39 -23.29 -16.53
N LEU A 310 10.60 -22.23 -16.35
CA LEU A 310 10.86 -21.22 -15.32
C LEU A 310 10.38 -21.81 -13.98
N ALA A 311 11.32 -22.26 -13.16
CA ALA A 311 11.05 -23.02 -11.95
C ALA A 311 10.04 -22.30 -11.05
N GLY A 312 8.95 -22.98 -10.69
CA GLY A 312 7.88 -22.44 -9.85
C GLY A 312 7.07 -21.28 -10.44
N ILE A 313 7.23 -20.95 -11.73
CA ILE A 313 6.51 -19.87 -12.38
C ILE A 313 5.69 -20.40 -13.57
N MET A 314 6.35 -20.96 -14.59
CA MET A 314 5.69 -21.41 -15.81
C MET A 314 6.55 -22.43 -16.58
N GLY A 315 5.91 -23.46 -17.14
CA GLY A 315 6.56 -24.43 -18.02
C GLY A 315 6.99 -23.82 -19.36
N GLY A 316 7.89 -24.52 -20.05
CA GLY A 316 8.27 -24.25 -21.42
C GLY A 316 7.38 -24.94 -22.43
N GLU A 317 7.21 -24.30 -23.58
CA GLU A 317 6.45 -24.87 -24.71
C GLU A 317 7.13 -26.12 -25.29
N ASP A 318 8.47 -26.15 -25.29
CA ASP A 318 9.24 -27.26 -25.85
C ASP A 318 9.06 -28.57 -25.09
N SER A 319 8.61 -28.54 -23.83
CA SER A 319 8.38 -29.72 -22.99
C SER A 319 6.91 -29.97 -22.65
N GLU A 320 6.00 -29.23 -23.32
CA GLU A 320 4.56 -29.31 -23.09
C GLU A 320 3.97 -30.68 -23.45
N VAL A 321 3.03 -31.14 -22.62
CA VAL A 321 2.22 -32.34 -22.89
C VAL A 321 1.19 -32.08 -23.99
N SER A 322 0.95 -33.08 -24.83
CA SER A 322 0.01 -33.02 -25.96
C SER A 322 -0.91 -34.24 -25.98
N GLU A 323 -1.86 -34.28 -26.91
CA GLU A 323 -2.72 -35.45 -27.12
C GLU A 323 -1.94 -36.73 -27.48
N ASN A 324 -0.69 -36.59 -27.95
CA ASN A 324 0.17 -37.71 -28.31
C ASN A 324 1.12 -38.14 -27.18
N THR A 325 1.08 -37.48 -26.02
CA THR A 325 1.98 -37.79 -24.91
C THR A 325 1.59 -39.12 -24.27
N VAL A 326 2.51 -40.08 -24.32
CA VAL A 326 2.35 -41.41 -23.72
C VAL A 326 3.02 -41.47 -22.35
N ASP A 327 4.22 -40.93 -22.23
CA ASP A 327 5.02 -40.97 -21.01
C ASP A 327 5.18 -39.56 -20.44
N VAL A 328 4.90 -39.42 -19.15
CA VAL A 328 4.98 -38.16 -18.41
C VAL A 328 6.04 -38.24 -17.33
N LEU A 329 6.85 -37.20 -17.24
CA LEU A 329 7.66 -36.92 -16.07
C LEU A 329 6.93 -35.92 -15.17
N LEU A 330 6.41 -36.40 -14.05
CA LEU A 330 5.79 -35.56 -13.03
C LEU A 330 6.86 -34.89 -12.18
N GLU A 331 6.82 -33.56 -12.14
CA GLU A 331 7.56 -32.71 -11.21
C GLU A 331 6.70 -32.40 -9.96
N ALA A 332 7.28 -32.64 -8.80
CA ALA A 332 6.87 -32.03 -7.54
C ALA A 332 8.10 -31.44 -6.83
N ALA A 333 8.10 -30.14 -6.59
CA ALA A 333 9.31 -29.43 -6.15
C ALA A 333 8.99 -28.33 -5.15
N ASN A 334 9.95 -28.04 -4.28
CA ASN A 334 9.90 -26.91 -3.38
C ASN A 334 10.96 -25.89 -3.79
N PHE A 335 10.53 -24.63 -3.96
CA PHE A 335 11.41 -23.53 -4.34
C PHE A 335 11.44 -22.44 -3.26
N SER A 336 12.54 -21.70 -3.22
CA SER A 336 12.70 -20.55 -2.33
C SER A 336 11.71 -19.44 -2.66
N SER A 337 10.89 -19.06 -1.68
CA SER A 337 9.92 -17.97 -1.80
C SER A 337 10.53 -16.65 -2.29
N ALA A 338 11.70 -16.29 -1.75
CA ALA A 338 12.41 -15.08 -2.12
C ALA A 338 12.92 -15.13 -3.57
N ARG A 339 13.36 -16.32 -4.02
CA ARG A 339 13.83 -16.53 -5.40
C ARG A 339 12.66 -16.45 -6.38
N ILE A 340 11.56 -17.13 -6.10
CA ILE A 340 10.35 -17.08 -6.96
C ILE A 340 9.81 -15.66 -7.05
N ARG A 341 9.72 -14.91 -5.95
CA ARG A 341 9.25 -13.51 -5.97
C ARG A 341 10.13 -12.62 -6.86
N ARG A 342 11.45 -12.76 -6.78
CA ARG A 342 12.39 -12.00 -7.64
C ARG A 342 12.27 -12.43 -9.09
N GLY A 343 12.17 -13.73 -9.36
CA GLY A 343 12.00 -14.30 -10.69
C GLY A 343 10.70 -13.82 -11.35
N SER A 344 9.57 -13.97 -10.67
CA SER A 344 8.23 -13.54 -11.12
C SER A 344 8.21 -12.04 -11.46
N ARG A 345 8.78 -11.19 -10.60
CA ARG A 345 8.91 -9.75 -10.88
C ARG A 345 9.83 -9.45 -12.05
N ALA A 346 10.93 -10.19 -12.20
CA ALA A 346 11.87 -10.00 -13.30
C ALA A 346 11.26 -10.35 -14.67
N VAL A 347 10.42 -11.39 -14.74
CA VAL A 347 9.75 -11.80 -15.99
C VAL A 347 8.38 -11.15 -16.20
N GLY A 348 7.86 -10.42 -15.21
CA GLY A 348 6.56 -9.75 -15.27
C GLY A 348 5.37 -10.71 -15.31
N LEU A 349 5.48 -11.90 -14.70
CA LEU A 349 4.44 -12.91 -14.67
C LEU A 349 4.14 -13.36 -13.24
N GLN A 350 2.86 -13.38 -12.87
CA GLN A 350 2.38 -14.01 -11.65
C GLN A 350 1.39 -15.12 -12.02
N THR A 351 1.62 -16.33 -11.51
CA THR A 351 0.80 -17.52 -11.81
C THR A 351 0.25 -18.15 -10.52
N GLU A 352 -0.71 -19.07 -10.65
CA GLU A 352 -1.21 -19.87 -9.50
C GLU A 352 -0.07 -20.62 -8.78
N ALA A 353 0.94 -21.07 -9.53
CA ALA A 353 2.13 -21.71 -8.98
C ALA A 353 3.03 -20.70 -8.26
N SER A 354 3.36 -19.57 -8.90
CA SER A 354 4.26 -18.58 -8.32
C SER A 354 3.68 -17.98 -7.04
N LEU A 355 2.38 -17.68 -7.03
CA LEU A 355 1.65 -17.17 -5.86
C LEU A 355 1.81 -18.09 -4.64
N ARG A 356 1.78 -19.41 -4.83
CA ARG A 356 1.91 -20.40 -3.77
C ARG A 356 3.36 -20.54 -3.30
N PHE A 357 4.31 -20.69 -4.22
CA PHE A 357 5.73 -20.78 -3.86
C PHE A 357 6.27 -19.51 -3.19
N GLU A 358 5.78 -18.32 -3.57
CA GLU A 358 6.12 -17.04 -2.93
C GLU A 358 5.78 -16.99 -1.43
N ARG A 359 4.91 -17.88 -0.94
CA ARG A 359 4.42 -17.93 0.45
C ARG A 359 5.10 -18.99 1.30
N ASN A 360 6.27 -19.49 0.86
CA ASN A 360 7.14 -20.37 1.65
C ASN A 360 6.49 -21.73 1.99
N LEU A 361 6.06 -22.47 0.96
CA LEU A 361 5.55 -23.84 1.11
C LEU A 361 6.55 -24.77 1.80
N SER A 362 6.01 -25.80 2.45
CA SER A 362 6.84 -26.84 3.06
C SER A 362 7.43 -27.78 2.02
N PRO A 363 8.73 -28.17 2.12
CA PRO A 363 9.30 -29.20 1.26
C PRO A 363 8.62 -30.57 1.39
N GLU A 364 7.90 -30.83 2.48
CA GLU A 364 7.16 -32.09 2.64
C GLU A 364 5.87 -32.14 1.79
N LEU A 365 5.37 -31.00 1.31
CA LEU A 365 4.22 -30.97 0.42
C LEU A 365 4.56 -31.54 -0.97
N ALA A 366 5.82 -31.46 -1.42
CA ALA A 366 6.25 -32.01 -2.70
C ALA A 366 6.01 -33.54 -2.77
N ASP A 367 6.37 -34.30 -1.72
CA ASP A 367 6.09 -35.76 -1.71
C ASP A 367 4.59 -36.05 -1.63
N LEU A 368 3.86 -35.30 -0.78
CA LEU A 368 2.42 -35.46 -0.65
C LEU A 368 1.70 -35.21 -1.99
N GLY A 369 2.03 -34.11 -2.67
CA GLY A 369 1.50 -33.76 -3.99
C GLY A 369 1.89 -34.77 -5.06
N SER A 370 3.15 -35.22 -5.06
CA SER A 370 3.64 -36.25 -5.99
C SER A 370 2.85 -37.55 -5.88
N ARG A 371 2.67 -38.06 -4.65
CA ARG A 371 1.95 -39.31 -4.39
C ARG A 371 0.45 -39.17 -4.65
N ARG A 372 -0.16 -38.04 -4.29
CA ARG A 372 -1.58 -37.77 -4.55
C ARG A 372 -1.87 -37.69 -6.06
N THR A 373 -0.95 -37.10 -6.82
CA THR A 373 -1.04 -37.08 -8.29
C THR A 373 -0.95 -38.49 -8.86
N CYS A 374 0.02 -39.29 -8.44
CA CYS A 374 0.15 -40.69 -8.86
C CYS A 374 -1.10 -41.52 -8.55
N HIS A 375 -1.72 -41.31 -7.39
CA HIS A 375 -3.00 -41.92 -7.03
C HIS A 375 -4.08 -41.63 -8.09
N PHE A 376 -4.26 -40.36 -8.48
CA PHE A 376 -5.28 -40.00 -9.47
C PHE A 376 -4.94 -40.46 -10.89
N TYR A 377 -3.68 -40.43 -11.30
CA TYR A 377 -3.25 -40.99 -12.58
C TYR A 377 -3.56 -42.48 -12.66
N ALA A 378 -3.16 -43.26 -11.65
CA ALA A 378 -3.42 -44.69 -11.60
C ALA A 378 -4.93 -45.01 -11.56
N LYS A 379 -5.67 -44.27 -10.72
CA LYS A 379 -7.10 -44.54 -10.48
C LYS A 379 -8.01 -44.17 -11.65
N TYR A 380 -7.80 -43.01 -12.28
CA TYR A 380 -8.73 -42.47 -13.26
C TYR A 380 -8.21 -42.51 -14.69
N LEU A 381 -6.91 -42.33 -14.87
CA LEU A 381 -6.28 -42.35 -16.20
C LEU A 381 -5.73 -43.74 -16.56
N GLY A 382 -5.75 -44.69 -15.62
CA GLY A 382 -5.15 -46.01 -15.82
C GLY A 382 -3.62 -45.95 -15.94
N GLY A 383 -3.00 -44.91 -15.39
CA GLY A 383 -1.58 -44.67 -15.51
C GLY A 383 -0.74 -45.72 -14.76
N ARG A 384 0.42 -46.07 -15.32
CA ARG A 384 1.39 -46.99 -14.71
C ARG A 384 2.58 -46.20 -14.20
N VAL A 385 2.78 -46.22 -12.89
CA VAL A 385 3.82 -45.43 -12.22
C VAL A 385 5.05 -46.29 -12.04
N ALA A 386 6.19 -45.88 -12.61
CA ALA A 386 7.45 -46.60 -12.44
C ALA A 386 7.83 -46.68 -10.96
N ARG A 387 8.44 -47.80 -10.55
CA ARG A 387 8.82 -48.01 -9.15
C ARG A 387 9.82 -46.97 -8.67
N GLY A 388 9.53 -46.33 -7.53
CA GLY A 388 10.38 -45.33 -6.90
C GLY A 388 10.16 -43.90 -7.41
N ALA A 389 11.09 -43.01 -7.06
CA ALA A 389 11.13 -41.63 -7.53
C ALA A 389 12.59 -41.19 -7.64
N ALA A 390 12.90 -40.33 -8.60
CA ALA A 390 14.19 -39.64 -8.65
C ALA A 390 14.09 -38.39 -7.79
N GLU A 391 14.80 -38.37 -6.66
CA GLU A 391 14.67 -37.34 -5.63
C GLU A 391 16.01 -36.69 -5.32
N ALA A 392 16.00 -35.37 -5.17
CA ALA A 392 17.07 -34.60 -4.56
C ALA A 392 16.53 -33.83 -3.34
N TYR A 393 16.93 -34.27 -2.14
CA TYR A 393 16.62 -33.60 -0.87
C TYR A 393 17.87 -33.54 0.02
N PRO A 394 18.86 -32.70 -0.32
CA PRO A 394 20.18 -32.72 0.30
C PRO A 394 20.18 -32.33 1.77
N GLU A 395 19.26 -31.45 2.19
CA GLU A 395 19.13 -30.97 3.57
C GLU A 395 17.70 -31.16 4.10
N PRO A 396 17.32 -32.37 4.54
CA PRO A 396 15.99 -32.63 5.07
C PRO A 396 15.65 -31.78 6.29
N LYS A 397 14.51 -31.09 6.25
CA LYS A 397 14.06 -30.25 7.37
C LYS A 397 13.63 -31.11 8.55
N ARG A 398 14.20 -30.83 9.72
CA ARG A 398 13.78 -31.49 10.98
C ARG A 398 12.47 -30.90 11.48
N ALA A 399 11.62 -31.74 12.05
CA ALA A 399 10.38 -31.30 12.68
C ALA A 399 10.67 -30.28 13.79
N ARG A 400 9.93 -29.18 13.78
CA ARG A 400 10.12 -28.09 14.75
C ARG A 400 9.42 -28.44 16.05
N ILE A 401 10.08 -28.18 17.17
CA ILE A 401 9.52 -28.38 18.51
C ILE A 401 9.60 -27.05 19.25
N ILE A 402 8.44 -26.54 19.68
CA ILE A 402 8.30 -25.27 20.39
C ILE A 402 7.85 -25.56 21.82
N SER A 403 8.40 -24.83 22.78
CA SER A 403 7.97 -24.90 24.18
C SER A 403 6.96 -23.80 24.46
N LEU A 404 5.81 -24.16 25.02
CA LEU A 404 4.73 -23.26 25.40
C LEU A 404 4.54 -23.29 26.92
N ARG A 405 4.74 -22.15 27.59
CA ARG A 405 4.45 -21.99 29.01
C ARG A 405 2.95 -21.79 29.20
N LYS A 406 2.32 -22.62 30.03
CA LYS A 406 0.87 -22.55 30.30
C LYS A 406 0.47 -21.18 30.87
N ALA A 407 1.26 -20.66 31.83
CA ALA A 407 1.03 -19.35 32.44
C ALA A 407 1.17 -18.18 31.46
N ARG A 408 2.03 -18.30 30.43
CA ARG A 408 2.24 -17.24 29.45
C ARG A 408 1.01 -17.02 28.56
N VAL A 409 0.23 -18.08 28.32
CA VAL A 409 -1.01 -17.99 27.54
C VAL A 409 -2.00 -17.08 28.24
N GLY A 410 -2.24 -17.30 29.54
CA GLY A 410 -3.13 -16.42 30.33
C GLY A 410 -2.61 -14.99 30.47
N GLU A 411 -1.30 -14.80 30.60
CA GLU A 411 -0.68 -13.47 30.66
C GLU A 411 -0.88 -12.67 29.36
N ILE A 412 -0.77 -13.32 28.20
CA ILE A 412 -0.92 -12.67 26.89
C ILE A 412 -2.39 -12.47 26.53
N LEU A 413 -3.23 -13.50 26.72
CA LEU A 413 -4.64 -13.44 26.32
C LEU A 413 -5.50 -12.69 27.34
N GLY A 414 -5.04 -12.51 28.59
CA GLY A 414 -5.82 -11.86 29.64
C GLY A 414 -7.01 -12.69 30.13
N VAL A 415 -7.03 -13.99 29.83
CA VAL A 415 -8.05 -14.96 30.27
C VAL A 415 -7.40 -16.27 30.67
N GLU A 416 -7.90 -16.89 31.74
CA GLU A 416 -7.45 -18.22 32.16
C GLU A 416 -8.17 -19.29 31.32
N ILE A 417 -7.41 -20.10 30.58
CA ILE A 417 -7.91 -21.20 29.76
C ILE A 417 -7.54 -22.52 30.45
N PRO A 418 -8.51 -23.42 30.73
CA PRO A 418 -8.22 -24.73 31.31
C PRO A 418 -7.22 -25.54 30.48
N GLU A 419 -6.30 -26.26 31.13
CA GLU A 419 -5.23 -27.01 30.46
C GLU A 419 -5.76 -27.97 29.37
N GLY A 420 -6.90 -28.62 29.63
CA GLY A 420 -7.55 -29.53 28.67
C GLY A 420 -8.02 -28.82 27.40
N GLU A 421 -8.66 -27.65 27.53
CA GLU A 421 -9.12 -26.85 26.38
C GLU A 421 -7.92 -26.26 25.61
N LEU A 422 -6.87 -25.84 26.32
CA LEU A 422 -5.64 -25.33 25.73
C LEU A 422 -4.91 -26.40 24.89
N ARG A 423 -4.80 -27.61 25.44
CA ARG A 423 -4.29 -28.79 24.72
C ARG A 423 -5.15 -29.09 23.49
N GLU A 424 -6.47 -29.14 23.65
CA GLU A 424 -7.42 -29.46 22.59
C GLU A 424 -7.32 -28.46 21.42
N CYS A 425 -7.09 -27.17 21.70
CA CYS A 425 -6.89 -26.15 20.66
C CYS A 425 -5.69 -26.46 19.76
N LEU A 426 -4.58 -26.94 20.35
CA LEU A 426 -3.35 -27.25 19.62
C LEU A 426 -3.43 -28.61 18.90
N GLU A 427 -3.97 -29.63 19.57
CA GLU A 427 -4.08 -30.99 19.01
C GLU A 427 -5.03 -31.02 17.79
N ARG A 428 -6.10 -30.22 17.82
CA ARG A 428 -7.01 -30.05 16.67
C ARG A 428 -6.34 -29.47 15.41
N LEU A 429 -5.20 -28.80 15.58
CA LEU A 429 -4.37 -28.28 14.50
C LEU A 429 -3.25 -29.27 14.10
N GLU A 430 -3.42 -30.56 14.40
CA GLU A 430 -2.47 -31.65 14.13
C GLU A 430 -1.11 -31.49 14.83
N MET A 431 -1.04 -30.70 15.90
CA MET A 431 0.19 -30.57 16.68
C MET A 431 0.31 -31.71 17.70
N GLU A 432 1.47 -32.34 17.80
CA GLU A 432 1.71 -33.33 18.87
C GLU A 432 2.08 -32.58 20.16
N VAL A 433 1.21 -32.65 21.17
CA VAL A 433 1.39 -31.93 22.45
C VAL A 433 1.80 -32.88 23.57
N ARG A 434 3.00 -32.70 24.12
CA ARG A 434 3.47 -33.44 25.32
C ARG A 434 3.49 -32.51 26.53
N THR A 435 2.92 -32.95 27.65
CA THR A 435 3.02 -32.18 28.91
C THR A 435 4.37 -32.43 29.56
N GLU A 436 5.07 -31.35 29.90
CA GLU A 436 6.31 -31.35 30.67
C GLU A 436 6.18 -30.33 31.81
N GLY A 437 5.59 -30.75 32.94
CA GLY A 437 5.39 -29.88 34.12
C GLY A 437 4.46 -28.69 33.83
N ASP A 438 5.00 -27.48 33.94
CA ASP A 438 4.32 -26.19 33.71
C ASP A 438 4.28 -25.77 32.22
N ARG A 439 4.81 -26.63 31.33
CA ARG A 439 4.95 -26.37 29.91
C ARG A 439 4.34 -27.48 29.05
N PHE A 440 4.04 -27.11 27.81
CA PHE A 440 3.84 -28.03 26.70
C PHE A 440 5.05 -28.03 25.79
N ARG A 441 5.40 -29.21 25.30
CA ARG A 441 6.35 -29.42 24.22
C ARG A 441 5.56 -29.81 22.98
N VAL A 442 5.50 -28.89 22.03
CA VAL A 442 4.59 -28.94 20.88
C VAL A 442 5.41 -29.21 19.63
N ARG A 443 5.16 -30.34 18.97
CA ARG A 443 5.75 -30.64 17.66
C ARG A 443 4.84 -30.05 16.58
N VAL A 444 5.41 -29.16 15.77
CA VAL A 444 4.70 -28.47 14.70
C VAL A 444 4.58 -29.40 13.47
N PRO A 445 3.40 -29.51 12.86
CA PRO A 445 3.24 -30.31 11.67
C PRO A 445 3.97 -29.68 10.46
N PRO A 446 4.51 -30.46 9.51
CA PRO A 446 5.39 -29.93 8.47
C PRO A 446 4.79 -28.85 7.57
N HIS A 447 3.46 -28.83 7.40
CA HIS A 447 2.76 -27.85 6.56
C HIS A 447 2.64 -26.46 7.22
N ARG A 448 2.87 -26.34 8.54
CA ARG A 448 2.85 -25.08 9.29
C ARG A 448 4.24 -24.46 9.37
N THR A 449 4.64 -23.80 8.29
CA THR A 449 5.95 -23.16 8.18
C THR A 449 6.07 -21.85 8.97
N ASP A 450 4.94 -21.27 9.38
CA ASP A 450 4.79 -20.01 10.11
C ASP A 450 5.03 -20.11 11.62
N LEU A 451 4.81 -21.30 12.19
CA LEU A 451 4.96 -21.52 13.62
C LEU A 451 6.44 -21.71 13.98
N GLU A 452 7.05 -20.68 14.57
CA GLU A 452 8.49 -20.67 14.88
C GLU A 452 8.79 -20.40 16.36
N ARG A 453 7.85 -19.79 17.08
CA ARG A 453 8.02 -19.25 18.43
C ARG A 453 6.81 -19.56 19.30
N GLU A 454 7.00 -19.39 20.61
CA GLU A 454 5.95 -19.57 21.61
C GLU A 454 4.71 -18.69 21.35
N ILE A 455 4.90 -17.43 20.93
CA ILE A 455 3.79 -16.50 20.66
C ILE A 455 2.91 -16.95 19.50
N ASP A 456 3.48 -17.64 18.52
CA ASP A 456 2.74 -18.13 17.36
C ASP A 456 1.79 -19.28 17.80
N LEU A 457 2.19 -20.09 18.80
CA LEU A 457 1.28 -21.07 19.42
C LEU A 457 0.18 -20.39 20.27
N ILE A 458 0.49 -19.27 20.92
CA ILE A 458 -0.51 -18.51 21.69
C ILE A 458 -1.55 -17.90 20.75
N GLU A 459 -1.15 -17.41 19.58
CA GLU A 459 -2.06 -16.96 18.52
C GLU A 459 -3.01 -18.11 18.09
N GLU A 460 -2.48 -19.30 17.83
CA GLU A 460 -3.30 -20.46 17.45
C GLU A 460 -4.30 -20.84 18.54
N VAL A 461 -3.88 -20.79 19.81
CA VAL A 461 -4.81 -20.97 20.94
C VAL A 461 -5.89 -19.89 20.93
N ALA A 462 -5.54 -18.61 20.79
CA ALA A 462 -6.51 -17.51 20.78
C ALA A 462 -7.56 -17.66 19.66
N ARG A 463 -7.10 -18.03 18.46
CA ARG A 463 -7.90 -18.18 17.24
C ARG A 463 -8.90 -19.34 17.35
N ILE A 464 -8.44 -20.49 17.84
CA ILE A 464 -9.29 -21.67 18.02
C ILE A 464 -10.22 -21.50 19.23
N TYR A 465 -9.73 -20.94 20.33
CA TYR A 465 -10.53 -20.58 21.50
C TYR A 465 -11.66 -19.62 21.13
N GLY A 466 -11.35 -18.59 20.33
CA GLY A 466 -12.26 -17.53 19.89
C GLY A 466 -11.88 -16.18 20.49
N TYR A 467 -11.54 -15.20 19.64
CA TYR A 467 -11.20 -13.83 20.07
C TYR A 467 -12.38 -13.14 20.76
N ASP A 468 -13.60 -13.47 20.37
CA ASP A 468 -14.87 -13.00 20.94
C ASP A 468 -15.06 -13.42 22.41
N ARG A 469 -14.39 -14.49 22.86
CA ARG A 469 -14.42 -14.96 24.25
C ARG A 469 -13.38 -14.28 25.13
N ILE A 470 -12.45 -13.51 24.55
CA ILE A 470 -11.40 -12.82 25.29
C ILE A 470 -11.97 -11.48 25.81
N PRO A 471 -11.94 -11.22 27.13
CA PRO A 471 -12.53 -10.01 27.69
C PRO A 471 -11.73 -8.76 27.29
N ALA A 472 -12.44 -7.73 26.84
CA ALA A 472 -11.86 -6.42 26.56
C ALA A 472 -11.64 -5.64 27.87
N VAL A 473 -10.52 -5.91 28.56
CA VAL A 473 -10.13 -5.22 29.80
C VAL A 473 -9.25 -4.01 29.45
N PRO A 474 -9.65 -2.77 29.81
CA PRO A 474 -8.79 -1.61 29.62
C PRO A 474 -7.45 -1.74 30.36
N PRO A 475 -6.32 -1.32 29.76
CA PRO A 475 -5.03 -1.40 30.43
C PRO A 475 -4.99 -0.47 31.65
N VAL A 476 -4.49 -0.97 32.77
CA VAL A 476 -4.21 -0.14 33.96
C VAL A 476 -2.85 0.52 33.77
N VAL A 477 -2.88 1.81 33.43
CA VAL A 477 -1.66 2.63 33.27
C VAL A 477 -1.53 3.62 34.42
N PRO A 478 -0.32 3.84 34.97
CA PRO A 478 -0.12 4.92 35.93
C PRO A 478 -0.36 6.26 35.22
N LEU A 479 -1.24 7.10 35.79
CA LEU A 479 -1.52 8.43 35.25
C LEU A 479 -0.24 9.27 35.29
N ARG A 480 0.28 9.61 34.11
CA ARG A 480 1.33 10.61 33.94
C ARG A 480 0.70 11.87 33.39
N ARG A 481 1.18 13.04 33.81
CA ARG A 481 0.81 14.31 33.16
C ARG A 481 1.40 14.28 31.75
N GLY A 482 0.57 13.93 30.77
CA GLY A 482 0.92 14.06 29.37
C GLY A 482 1.05 15.54 28.97
N GLY A 483 1.81 15.80 27.92
CA GLY A 483 1.94 17.08 27.27
C GLY A 483 2.31 16.85 25.81
N LYS A 484 2.04 17.83 24.95
CA LYS A 484 2.55 17.81 23.58
C LYS A 484 4.07 18.00 23.61
N ASP A 485 4.75 17.54 22.56
CA ASP A 485 6.13 17.97 22.37
C ASP A 485 6.17 19.49 22.21
N SER A 486 7.21 20.12 22.76
CA SER A 486 7.39 21.57 22.72
C SER A 486 7.40 22.16 21.30
N ARG A 487 7.77 21.38 20.27
CA ARG A 487 7.72 21.80 18.86
C ARG A 487 6.28 21.78 18.35
N GLU A 488 5.52 20.73 18.65
CA GLU A 488 4.11 20.61 18.26
C GLU A 488 3.25 21.68 18.94
N GLU A 489 3.46 21.92 20.23
CA GLU A 489 2.75 22.96 20.97
C GLU A 489 3.02 24.36 20.40
N PHE A 490 4.27 24.62 20.00
CA PHE A 490 4.65 25.87 19.35
C PHE A 490 4.03 26.02 17.95
N ALA A 491 4.03 24.96 17.14
CA ALA A 491 3.36 24.98 15.84
C ALA A 491 1.86 25.27 15.98
N ASP A 492 1.19 24.68 16.97
CA ASP A 492 -0.22 24.96 17.26
C ASP A 492 -0.46 26.39 17.75
N GLU A 493 0.48 26.95 18.52
CA GLU A 493 0.43 28.37 18.92
C GLU A 493 0.51 29.27 17.68
N VAL A 494 1.43 28.99 16.75
CA VAL A 494 1.54 29.71 15.48
C VAL A 494 0.27 29.61 14.64
N ARG A 495 -0.35 28.43 14.53
CA ARG A 495 -1.63 28.24 13.82
C ARG A 495 -2.74 29.09 14.43
N ARG A 496 -2.87 29.09 15.76
CA ARG A 496 -3.86 29.91 16.47
C ARG A 496 -3.65 31.40 16.21
N ILE A 497 -2.40 31.86 16.24
CA ILE A 497 -2.05 33.26 15.95
C ILE A 497 -2.40 33.63 14.51
N CYS A 498 -2.02 32.81 13.53
CA CYS A 498 -2.34 33.07 12.11
C CYS A 498 -3.85 33.13 11.88
N THR A 499 -4.61 32.21 12.48
CA THR A 499 -6.08 32.21 12.42
C THR A 499 -6.67 33.46 13.07
N ALA A 500 -6.14 33.89 14.23
CA ALA A 500 -6.59 35.10 14.91
C ALA A 500 -6.29 36.39 14.11
N LEU A 501 -5.26 36.35 13.25
CA LEU A 501 -4.94 37.43 12.30
C LEU A 501 -5.80 37.39 11.02
N GLY A 502 -6.76 36.48 10.93
CA GLY A 502 -7.69 36.37 9.80
C GLY A 502 -7.16 35.56 8.61
N LEU A 503 -6.08 34.80 8.79
CA LEU A 503 -5.58 33.88 7.78
C LEU A 503 -6.33 32.54 7.83
N GLN A 504 -6.50 31.90 6.68
CA GLN A 504 -7.10 30.57 6.57
C GLN A 504 -6.02 29.51 6.36
N GLU A 505 -6.02 28.46 7.18
CA GLU A 505 -5.04 27.36 7.04
C GLU A 505 -5.38 26.48 5.83
N ILE A 506 -4.34 26.08 5.09
CA ILE A 506 -4.41 25.04 4.06
C ILE A 506 -3.34 23.97 4.33
N LEU A 507 -3.52 22.80 3.73
CA LEU A 507 -2.54 21.71 3.74
C LEU A 507 -2.23 21.32 2.31
N THR A 508 -0.96 21.45 1.90
CA THR A 508 -0.53 21.14 0.54
C THR A 508 0.32 19.88 0.51
N PRO A 509 0.34 19.11 -0.59
CA PRO A 509 1.18 17.92 -0.71
C PRO A 509 2.67 18.23 -0.48
N GLY A 510 3.36 17.32 0.20
CA GLY A 510 4.82 17.38 0.35
C GLY A 510 5.59 16.98 -0.92
N LEU A 511 4.90 16.32 -1.86
CA LEU A 511 5.44 15.87 -3.13
C LEU A 511 5.25 16.95 -4.19
N VAL A 512 6.33 17.34 -4.86
CA VAL A 512 6.37 18.43 -5.83
C VAL A 512 7.24 18.06 -7.04
N PRO A 513 7.17 18.82 -8.14
CA PRO A 513 8.05 18.60 -9.28
C PRO A 513 9.51 18.88 -8.93
N MET A 514 10.45 18.30 -9.70
CA MET A 514 11.89 18.40 -9.41
C MET A 514 12.44 19.84 -9.33
N ASP A 515 11.83 20.81 -10.01
CA ASP A 515 12.25 22.21 -9.98
C ASP A 515 11.90 22.93 -8.66
N ALA A 516 10.97 22.38 -7.88
CA ALA A 516 10.55 22.85 -6.57
C ALA A 516 11.10 21.99 -5.41
N ALA A 517 11.91 20.98 -5.71
CA ALA A 517 12.47 20.03 -4.75
C ALA A 517 14.01 20.11 -4.66
N GLU A 518 14.53 19.86 -3.46
CA GLU A 518 15.97 19.58 -3.27
C GLU A 518 16.25 18.09 -3.09
N VAL A 519 15.24 17.29 -2.70
CA VAL A 519 15.35 15.86 -2.43
C VAL A 519 14.53 15.07 -3.43
N ARG A 520 15.16 14.14 -4.17
CA ARG A 520 14.54 13.35 -5.23
C ARG A 520 14.00 12.00 -4.73
N LEU A 521 12.81 11.62 -5.18
CA LEU A 521 12.28 10.27 -5.00
C LEU A 521 12.88 9.29 -6.02
N LYS A 522 13.19 8.07 -5.57
CA LYS A 522 13.70 6.99 -6.44
C LYS A 522 12.60 6.38 -7.32
N ASN A 523 11.36 6.40 -6.85
CA ASN A 523 10.20 5.73 -7.44
C ASN A 523 8.95 6.62 -7.37
N PRO A 524 8.93 7.77 -8.05
CA PRO A 524 7.76 8.66 -8.06
C PRO A 524 6.55 7.95 -8.67
N MET A 525 5.37 8.16 -8.08
CA MET A 525 4.13 7.53 -8.53
C MET A 525 3.50 8.23 -9.74
N ALA A 526 3.83 9.51 -9.94
CA ALA A 526 3.29 10.34 -11.02
C ALA A 526 4.29 11.44 -11.41
N VAL A 527 4.09 12.00 -12.61
CA VAL A 527 4.77 13.23 -13.05
C VAL A 527 4.24 14.41 -12.22
N GLY A 528 5.13 15.31 -11.81
CA GLY A 528 4.83 16.40 -10.87
C GLY A 528 4.96 16.02 -9.38
N GLN A 529 5.36 14.78 -9.07
CA GLN A 529 5.60 14.27 -7.72
C GLN A 529 6.98 13.62 -7.60
N GLU A 530 7.98 14.19 -8.27
CA GLU A 530 9.32 13.62 -8.38
C GLU A 530 10.22 13.89 -7.17
N GLY A 531 9.90 14.88 -6.33
CA GLY A 531 10.72 15.26 -5.19
C GLY A 531 9.93 15.78 -3.99
N LEU A 532 10.64 16.03 -2.89
CA LEU A 532 10.10 16.60 -1.65
C LEU A 532 10.29 18.11 -1.63
N ARG A 533 9.25 18.85 -1.22
CA ARG A 533 9.24 20.33 -1.22
C ARG A 533 10.37 20.93 -0.37
N ALA A 534 11.11 21.86 -0.96
CA ALA A 534 12.11 22.67 -0.25
C ALA A 534 11.53 23.97 0.36
N SER A 535 10.29 24.29 0.00
CA SER A 535 9.58 25.51 0.40
C SER A 535 8.06 25.27 0.35
N LEU A 536 7.31 25.97 1.19
CA LEU A 536 5.83 25.93 1.17
C LEU A 536 5.26 26.75 0.00
N ARG A 537 6.10 27.56 -0.66
CA ARG A 537 5.72 28.45 -1.75
C ARG A 537 5.00 27.74 -2.89
N HIS A 538 5.48 26.57 -3.30
CA HIS A 538 4.89 25.85 -4.45
C HIS A 538 3.42 25.50 -4.19
N GLY A 539 3.14 24.82 -3.07
CA GLY A 539 1.78 24.45 -2.70
C GLY A 539 0.88 25.66 -2.46
N LEU A 540 1.38 26.70 -1.78
CA LEU A 540 0.63 27.94 -1.57
C LEU A 540 0.26 28.63 -2.89
N LEU A 541 1.14 28.59 -3.90
CA LEU A 541 0.84 29.17 -5.21
C LEU A 541 -0.16 28.36 -6.03
N GLU A 542 -0.10 27.03 -5.96
CA GLU A 542 -1.15 26.18 -6.56
C GLU A 542 -2.51 26.50 -5.94
N ALA A 543 -2.58 26.62 -4.61
CA ALA A 543 -3.82 27.00 -3.93
C ALA A 543 -4.33 28.38 -4.38
N VAL A 544 -3.45 29.36 -4.59
CA VAL A 544 -3.84 30.67 -5.15
C VAL A 544 -4.42 30.50 -6.56
N ARG A 545 -3.76 29.74 -7.44
CA ARG A 545 -4.22 29.51 -8.82
C ARG A 545 -5.61 28.88 -8.85
N GLU A 546 -5.80 27.82 -8.08
CA GLU A 546 -7.08 27.12 -8.00
C GLU A 546 -8.22 28.01 -7.50
N ASN A 547 -7.96 28.83 -6.48
CA ASN A 547 -8.97 29.75 -5.93
C ASN A 547 -9.33 30.86 -6.92
N PHE A 548 -8.35 31.48 -7.58
CA PHE A 548 -8.63 32.52 -8.59
C PHE A 548 -9.27 31.94 -9.86
N ALA A 549 -8.92 30.72 -10.27
CA ALA A 549 -9.63 29.99 -11.33
C ALA A 549 -11.10 29.72 -10.95
N SER A 550 -11.37 29.55 -9.65
CA SER A 550 -12.71 29.43 -9.07
C SER A 550 -13.36 30.79 -8.76
N GLN A 551 -12.85 31.88 -9.33
CA GLN A 551 -13.39 33.24 -9.23
C GLN A 551 -13.34 33.87 -7.83
N ALA A 552 -12.42 33.43 -6.96
CA ALA A 552 -12.15 34.13 -5.70
C ALA A 552 -11.68 35.57 -5.97
N GLU A 553 -12.27 36.55 -5.27
CA GLU A 553 -11.87 37.96 -5.42
C GLU A 553 -10.59 38.31 -4.63
N GLY A 554 -10.26 37.49 -3.64
CA GLY A 554 -9.07 37.63 -2.81
C GLY A 554 -9.01 36.56 -1.72
N LEU A 555 -7.82 36.34 -1.19
CA LEU A 555 -7.53 35.28 -0.22
C LEU A 555 -6.33 35.64 0.64
N ALA A 556 -6.36 35.12 1.87
CA ALA A 556 -5.28 35.21 2.84
C ALA A 556 -5.08 33.82 3.45
N LEU A 557 -4.10 33.08 2.94
CA LEU A 557 -3.87 31.68 3.30
C LEU A 557 -2.57 31.53 4.07
N PHE A 558 -2.48 30.50 4.90
CA PHE A 558 -1.24 30.07 5.51
C PHE A 558 -1.13 28.55 5.60
N GLU A 559 0.09 28.06 5.74
CA GLU A 559 0.39 26.66 6.05
C GLU A 559 1.51 26.60 7.07
N VAL A 560 1.34 25.77 8.10
CA VAL A 560 2.45 25.32 8.95
C VAL A 560 2.81 23.90 8.53
N GLY A 561 3.96 23.76 7.88
CA GLY A 561 4.34 22.51 7.23
C GLY A 561 5.84 22.27 7.19
N ARG A 562 6.21 21.01 7.01
CA ARG A 562 7.60 20.58 6.90
C ARG A 562 8.16 20.77 5.49
N VAL A 563 9.42 21.19 5.41
CA VAL A 563 10.22 21.23 4.18
C VAL A 563 11.46 20.34 4.33
N PHE A 564 12.03 19.95 3.19
CA PHE A 564 13.15 19.03 3.10
C PHE A 564 14.27 19.72 2.31
N LEU A 565 15.38 20.00 2.99
CA LEU A 565 16.51 20.75 2.45
C LEU A 565 17.73 19.84 2.33
N SER A 566 18.49 19.97 1.25
CA SER A 566 19.78 19.33 1.10
C SER A 566 20.86 20.20 1.76
N ARG A 567 21.58 19.60 2.72
CA ARG A 567 22.72 20.23 3.40
C ARG A 567 23.93 19.31 3.27
N GLY A 568 24.65 19.45 2.16
CA GLY A 568 25.71 18.51 1.79
C GLY A 568 25.10 17.16 1.43
N ASP A 569 25.60 16.08 2.05
CA ASP A 569 25.08 14.72 1.84
C ASP A 569 23.87 14.38 2.73
N GLU A 570 23.45 15.31 3.60
CA GLU A 570 22.33 15.11 4.53
C GLU A 570 21.05 15.80 4.05
N VAL A 571 19.92 15.19 4.41
CA VAL A 571 18.59 15.79 4.29
C VAL A 571 18.19 16.35 5.64
N VAL A 572 17.89 17.64 5.69
CA VAL A 572 17.43 18.34 6.88
C VAL A 572 15.94 18.63 6.77
N GLU A 573 15.21 18.24 7.80
CA GLU A 573 13.78 18.51 7.95
C GLU A 573 13.55 19.75 8.81
N GLU A 574 12.73 20.67 8.33
CA GLU A 574 12.45 21.93 9.02
C GLU A 574 10.97 22.28 8.94
N ASP A 575 10.36 22.60 10.09
CA ASP A 575 8.99 23.10 10.14
C ASP A 575 8.98 24.61 9.88
N ARG A 576 8.16 25.03 8.92
CA ARG A 576 8.06 26.43 8.48
C ARG A 576 6.61 26.92 8.52
N LEU A 577 6.46 28.22 8.66
CA LEU A 577 5.22 28.94 8.37
C LEU A 577 5.35 29.60 7.00
N GLY A 578 4.41 29.31 6.10
CA GLY A 578 4.21 30.04 4.86
C GLY A 578 2.89 30.81 4.91
N VAL A 579 2.88 32.05 4.42
CA VAL A 579 1.66 32.87 4.27
C VAL A 579 1.62 33.41 2.85
N VAL A 580 0.43 33.46 2.26
CA VAL A 580 0.16 34.11 0.98
C VAL A 580 -1.07 34.99 1.03
N LEU A 581 -0.96 36.20 0.48
CA LEU A 581 -2.05 37.15 0.32
C LEU A 581 -2.18 37.52 -1.16
N ALA A 582 -3.40 37.49 -1.70
CA ALA A 582 -3.67 37.88 -3.07
C ALA A 582 -5.07 38.48 -3.23
N GLY A 583 -5.22 39.44 -4.13
CA GLY A 583 -6.52 40.08 -4.45
C GLY A 583 -7.05 41.02 -3.36
N ARG A 584 -8.38 41.07 -3.22
CA ARG A 584 -9.10 41.94 -2.28
C ARG A 584 -8.97 41.47 -0.84
N THR A 585 -8.93 42.40 0.11
CA THR A 585 -8.77 42.07 1.55
C THR A 585 -10.01 41.42 2.17
N GLY A 586 -11.20 41.72 1.64
CA GLY A 586 -12.47 41.25 2.20
C GLY A 586 -12.84 41.87 3.56
N ILE A 587 -12.04 42.81 4.07
CA ILE A 587 -12.28 43.46 5.37
C ILE A 587 -13.52 44.36 5.27
N PRO A 588 -14.55 44.16 6.12
CA PRO A 588 -15.74 45.01 6.13
C PRO A 588 -15.37 46.48 6.30
N LEU A 589 -16.05 47.37 5.57
CA LEU A 589 -15.82 48.81 5.58
C LEU A 589 -14.45 49.29 5.03
N ALA A 590 -13.58 48.38 4.56
CA ALA A 590 -12.35 48.73 3.81
C ALA A 590 -12.59 48.94 2.30
N GLY A 591 -13.83 48.81 1.84
CA GLY A 591 -14.20 49.03 0.44
C GLY A 591 -13.64 47.97 -0.53
N LYS A 592 -12.97 48.43 -1.60
CA LYS A 592 -12.31 47.56 -2.60
C LYS A 592 -10.78 47.54 -2.40
N GLU A 593 -10.33 47.64 -1.17
CA GLU A 593 -8.91 47.54 -0.84
C GLU A 593 -8.33 46.17 -1.25
N HIS A 594 -7.09 46.20 -1.73
CA HIS A 594 -6.32 45.02 -2.12
C HIS A 594 -5.16 44.83 -1.15
N PHE A 595 -4.75 43.57 -0.97
CA PHE A 595 -3.56 43.29 -0.17
C PHE A 595 -2.33 44.00 -0.74
N GLY A 596 -1.50 44.51 0.17
CA GLY A 596 -0.33 45.33 -0.11
C GLY A 596 0.84 44.97 0.81
N PRO A 597 2.06 45.46 0.56
CA PRO A 597 3.24 45.10 1.35
C PRO A 597 3.10 45.42 2.85
N SER A 598 2.36 46.48 3.20
CA SER A 598 2.02 46.84 4.57
C SER A 598 1.20 45.76 5.28
N HIS A 599 0.25 45.12 4.59
CA HIS A 599 -0.54 44.02 5.12
C HIS A 599 0.34 42.83 5.47
N LEU A 600 1.19 42.39 4.55
CA LEU A 600 2.10 41.25 4.77
C LEU A 600 3.09 41.52 5.91
N LYS A 601 3.65 42.74 5.96
CA LYS A 601 4.52 43.17 7.05
C LYS A 601 3.78 43.21 8.38
N GLY A 602 2.55 43.74 8.41
CA GLY A 602 1.72 43.79 9.61
C GLY A 602 1.38 42.40 10.15
N ILE A 603 1.16 41.42 9.27
CA ILE A 603 0.96 40.01 9.65
C ILE A 603 2.23 39.46 10.31
N LEU A 604 3.41 39.66 9.71
CA LEU A 604 4.68 39.26 10.31
C LEU A 604 4.88 39.90 11.69
N GLU A 605 4.69 41.22 11.80
CA GLU A 605 4.83 41.95 13.07
C GLU A 605 3.81 41.46 14.13
N GLY A 606 2.57 41.18 13.72
CA GLY A 606 1.53 40.60 14.58
C GLY A 606 1.91 39.20 15.08
N ILE A 607 2.47 38.35 14.22
CA ILE A 607 2.96 37.02 14.60
C ILE A 607 4.10 37.15 15.61
N LEU A 608 5.12 37.97 15.32
CA LEU A 608 6.27 38.15 16.20
C LEU A 608 5.88 38.73 17.56
N ALA A 609 4.96 39.70 17.58
CA ALA A 609 4.44 40.30 18.81
C ALA A 609 3.67 39.28 19.66
N ALA A 610 2.78 38.50 19.06
CA ALA A 610 2.02 37.47 19.75
C ALA A 610 2.93 36.36 20.32
N LEU A 611 3.97 35.98 19.56
CA LEU A 611 4.98 35.02 20.00
C LEU A 611 5.98 35.59 21.02
N ARG A 612 6.02 36.92 21.22
CA ARG A 612 7.02 37.63 22.05
C ARG A 612 8.45 37.43 21.58
N VAL A 613 8.66 37.49 20.27
CA VAL A 613 9.99 37.38 19.65
C VAL A 613 10.50 38.78 19.34
N LYS A 614 11.64 39.16 19.95
CA LYS A 614 12.36 40.40 19.65
C LYS A 614 13.65 40.12 18.86
N GLY A 615 14.33 41.17 18.42
CA GLY A 615 15.60 41.04 17.68
C GLY A 615 15.44 40.57 16.23
N VAL A 616 14.23 40.64 15.66
CA VAL A 616 14.01 40.36 14.24
C VAL A 616 14.16 41.65 13.44
N GLU A 617 15.02 41.61 12.42
CA GLU A 617 15.28 42.71 11.51
C GLU A 617 14.99 42.30 10.06
N LEU A 618 14.43 43.24 9.30
CA LEU A 618 14.26 43.10 7.86
C LEU A 618 15.48 43.68 7.15
N GLY A 619 16.01 42.95 6.16
CA GLY A 619 17.15 43.41 5.38
C GLY A 619 17.15 42.95 3.94
N GLU A 620 18.24 43.26 3.25
CA GLU A 620 18.43 42.84 1.86
C GLU A 620 18.47 41.32 1.72
N ILE A 621 17.92 40.81 0.63
CA ILE A 621 17.95 39.40 0.25
C ILE A 621 18.19 39.29 -1.25
N ASP A 622 18.97 38.29 -1.65
CA ASP A 622 19.08 37.89 -3.05
C ASP A 622 18.00 36.84 -3.38
N ALA A 623 16.85 37.34 -3.82
CA ALA A 623 15.69 36.54 -4.20
C ALA A 623 15.12 37.09 -5.50
N PRO A 624 15.61 36.66 -6.68
CA PRO A 624 15.19 37.21 -7.98
C PRO A 624 13.72 36.96 -8.30
N TRP A 625 13.10 35.94 -7.68
CA TRP A 625 11.67 35.67 -7.82
C TRP A 625 10.78 36.68 -7.08
N LEU A 626 11.35 37.51 -6.19
CA LEU A 626 10.64 38.61 -5.52
C LEU A 626 10.91 39.95 -6.21
N HIS A 627 9.91 40.82 -6.19
CA HIS A 627 9.98 42.17 -6.75
C HIS A 627 11.15 42.96 -6.13
N PRO A 628 12.00 43.64 -6.93
CA PRO A 628 13.28 44.20 -6.49
C PRO A 628 13.15 45.25 -5.38
N PHE A 629 12.05 46.00 -5.35
CA PHE A 629 11.80 47.05 -4.36
C PHE A 629 10.78 46.66 -3.26
N ARG A 630 10.25 45.43 -3.30
CA ARG A 630 9.19 44.95 -2.39
C ARG A 630 9.53 43.56 -1.84
N ARG A 631 10.77 43.40 -1.39
CA ARG A 631 11.33 42.16 -0.83
C ARG A 631 12.21 42.45 0.37
N ALA A 632 12.26 41.52 1.32
CA ALA A 632 13.19 41.56 2.43
C ALA A 632 13.50 40.14 2.92
N GLY A 633 14.74 39.92 3.36
CA GLY A 633 15.10 38.78 4.20
C GLY A 633 14.71 39.06 5.65
N ILE A 634 14.32 38.01 6.36
CA ILE A 634 13.97 38.06 7.78
C ILE A 634 15.17 37.51 8.56
N TYR A 635 15.74 38.33 9.42
CA TYR A 635 16.95 37.99 10.17
C TYR A 635 16.71 38.04 11.66
N LEU A 636 17.13 37.01 12.38
CA LEU A 636 17.25 37.04 13.82
C LEU A 636 18.63 37.59 14.19
N VAL A 637 18.65 38.63 15.01
CA VAL A 637 19.86 39.30 15.50
C VAL A 637 20.03 38.99 16.97
N THR A 638 21.07 38.23 17.31
CA THR A 638 21.45 37.96 18.71
C THR A 638 22.67 38.80 19.08
N ARG A 639 22.67 39.34 20.30
CA ARG A 639 23.80 40.09 20.86
C ARG A 639 24.41 39.25 21.99
N ASP A 640 25.44 38.48 21.67
CA ASP A 640 26.19 37.75 22.69
C ASP A 640 27.31 38.61 23.27
N ALA A 641 27.36 38.70 24.59
CA ALA A 641 28.50 39.27 25.31
C ALA A 641 29.57 38.18 25.46
N SER A 642 30.55 38.14 24.54
CA SER A 642 31.75 37.32 24.75
C SER A 642 32.78 38.10 25.57
N ARG A 643 33.24 37.51 26.68
CA ARG A 643 34.46 37.98 27.35
C ARG A 643 35.66 37.43 26.59
N VAL A 644 36.38 38.30 25.89
CA VAL A 644 37.69 37.93 25.32
C VAL A 644 38.70 37.90 26.47
N THR A 645 39.07 36.71 26.93
CA THR A 645 40.27 36.54 27.78
C THR A 645 41.48 36.32 26.87
N GLY A 646 42.13 37.42 26.48
CA GLY A 646 43.46 37.36 25.89
C GLY A 646 44.52 37.20 26.99
N ALA A 647 45.42 36.24 26.82
CA ALA A 647 46.55 36.06 27.71
C ALA A 647 47.54 37.23 27.59
N GLU A 648 48.04 37.64 28.76
CA GLU A 648 49.19 38.51 29.04
C GLU A 648 49.02 40.04 28.96
N LYS A 649 48.93 40.59 30.19
CA LYS A 649 49.29 41.92 30.70
C LYS A 649 48.35 43.12 30.46
N GLU A 650 47.90 43.60 31.62
CA GLU A 650 47.33 44.92 31.99
C GLU A 650 45.95 45.32 31.43
N ASP A 651 44.96 45.08 32.29
CA ASP A 651 43.82 45.95 32.65
C ASP A 651 43.09 46.70 31.51
N THR A 652 42.26 45.97 30.75
CA THR A 652 40.93 46.44 30.32
C THR A 652 40.10 45.23 29.86
N SER A 653 39.06 44.86 30.62
CA SER A 653 38.07 43.90 30.14
C SER A 653 37.22 44.55 29.04
N ARG A 654 37.61 44.40 27.77
CA ARG A 654 36.74 44.74 26.64
C ARG A 654 35.71 43.62 26.45
N VAL A 655 34.46 43.91 26.79
CA VAL A 655 33.31 43.12 26.32
C VAL A 655 33.18 43.43 24.84
N THR A 656 33.53 42.49 23.97
CA THR A 656 33.19 42.59 22.55
C THR A 656 31.82 41.96 22.36
N HIS A 657 30.82 42.79 22.08
CA HIS A 657 29.51 42.31 21.65
C HIS A 657 29.67 41.71 20.25
N HIS A 658 29.53 40.39 20.12
CA HIS A 658 29.39 39.78 18.81
C HIS A 658 27.91 39.84 18.43
N VAL A 659 27.61 40.59 17.38
CA VAL A 659 26.28 40.62 16.77
C VAL A 659 26.23 39.49 15.76
N SER A 660 25.48 38.43 16.07
CA SER A 660 25.22 37.35 15.11
C SER A 660 23.91 37.65 14.38
N ARG A 661 23.89 37.45 13.06
CA ARG A 661 22.74 37.70 12.20
C ARG A 661 22.40 36.44 11.41
N MET A 662 21.31 35.77 11.77
CA MET A 662 20.86 34.51 11.18
C MET A 662 19.66 34.76 10.26
N SER A 663 19.72 34.31 9.01
CA SER A 663 18.55 34.32 8.12
C SER A 663 17.56 33.25 8.55
N ILE A 664 16.33 33.65 8.87
CA ILE A 664 15.26 32.74 9.32
C ILE A 664 14.08 32.67 8.34
N GLY A 665 14.08 33.49 7.29
CA GLY A 665 13.00 33.50 6.31
C GLY A 665 13.08 34.68 5.35
N TRP A 666 11.99 34.91 4.63
CA TRP A 666 11.84 36.01 3.68
C TRP A 666 10.37 36.45 3.60
N LEU A 667 10.17 37.68 3.14
CA LEU A 667 8.86 38.18 2.75
C LEU A 667 8.95 39.10 1.53
N GLY A 668 7.91 39.14 0.71
CA GLY A 668 7.84 40.08 -0.39
C GLY A 668 6.70 39.83 -1.36
N GLU A 669 6.68 40.66 -2.39
CA GLU A 669 5.80 40.49 -3.54
C GLU A 669 6.50 39.62 -4.60
N LEU A 670 5.80 38.64 -5.17
CA LEU A 670 6.32 37.87 -6.28
C LEU A 670 6.41 38.72 -7.56
N THR A 671 7.41 38.42 -8.38
CA THR A 671 7.45 38.89 -9.78
C THR A 671 6.32 38.26 -10.59
N PRO A 672 5.82 38.90 -11.68
CA PRO A 672 4.83 38.29 -12.56
C PRO A 672 5.27 36.91 -13.08
N GLU A 673 6.55 36.75 -13.41
CA GLU A 673 7.13 35.50 -13.89
C GLU A 673 7.09 34.40 -12.81
N ALA A 674 7.39 34.74 -11.56
CA ALA A 674 7.36 33.78 -10.45
C ALA A 674 5.94 33.44 -9.98
N ALA A 675 4.99 34.38 -10.08
CA ALA A 675 3.58 34.13 -9.81
C ALA A 675 2.98 33.18 -10.86
N GLY A 676 3.46 33.25 -12.10
CA GLY A 676 2.94 32.49 -13.23
C GLY A 676 1.58 33.00 -13.69
N ASP A 677 0.85 32.17 -14.43
CA ASP A 677 -0.47 32.53 -14.96
C ASP A 677 -1.56 32.35 -13.88
N ILE A 678 -1.97 33.44 -13.25
CA ILE A 678 -3.06 33.47 -12.28
C ILE A 678 -4.19 34.31 -12.87
N PRO A 679 -5.44 33.80 -12.97
CA PRO A 679 -6.56 34.55 -13.51
C PRO A 679 -6.74 35.92 -12.87
N GLY A 680 -6.81 36.97 -13.70
CA GLY A 680 -6.90 38.37 -13.26
C GLY A 680 -5.58 39.03 -12.87
N ASN A 681 -4.45 38.31 -12.98
CA ASN A 681 -3.10 38.78 -12.65
C ASN A 681 -3.03 39.55 -11.31
N PRO A 682 -3.57 38.98 -10.21
CA PRO A 682 -3.53 39.64 -8.93
C PRO A 682 -2.09 39.80 -8.45
N ARG A 683 -1.85 40.83 -7.64
CA ARG A 683 -0.64 40.91 -6.83
C ARG A 683 -0.60 39.72 -5.87
N VAL A 684 0.54 39.02 -5.81
CA VAL A 684 0.78 37.93 -4.85
C VAL A 684 1.89 38.31 -3.88
N LEU A 685 1.56 38.31 -2.59
CA LEU A 685 2.45 38.64 -1.48
C LEU A 685 2.67 37.40 -0.64
N MET A 686 3.92 37.06 -0.34
CA MET A 686 4.25 35.84 0.40
C MET A 686 5.29 36.09 1.48
N LEU A 687 5.16 35.38 2.60
CA LEU A 687 6.23 35.22 3.59
C LEU A 687 6.47 33.73 3.84
N GLU A 688 7.72 33.36 4.09
CA GLU A 688 8.07 32.04 4.59
C GLU A 688 9.14 32.19 5.67
N ILE A 689 8.90 31.57 6.83
CA ILE A 689 9.77 31.70 8.01
C ILE A 689 9.90 30.37 8.76
N SER A 690 11.11 30.07 9.23
CA SER A 690 11.41 28.91 10.04
C SER A 690 10.84 29.03 11.45
N LEU A 691 10.23 27.97 11.97
CA LEU A 691 9.64 27.97 13.31
C LEU A 691 10.66 27.73 14.42
N LEU A 692 11.71 26.93 14.17
CA LEU A 692 12.66 26.55 15.21
C LEU A 692 13.40 27.78 15.80
N PRO A 693 13.99 28.68 14.98
CA PRO A 693 14.63 29.89 15.51
C PRO A 693 13.66 30.83 16.23
N LEU A 694 12.40 30.92 15.77
CA LEU A 694 11.39 31.76 16.43
C LEU A 694 11.06 31.23 17.83
N ARG A 695 10.97 29.91 17.97
CA ARG A 695 10.71 29.27 19.27
C ARG A 695 11.84 29.53 20.26
N GLU A 696 13.08 29.45 19.80
CA GLU A 696 14.27 29.67 20.63
C GLU A 696 14.46 31.16 21.00
N ALA A 697 14.00 32.07 20.15
CA ALA A 697 14.09 33.52 20.36
C ALA A 697 12.97 34.11 21.25
N ARG A 698 12.08 33.27 21.80
CA ARG A 698 10.95 33.71 22.61
C ARG A 698 11.40 34.34 23.93
N GLU A 699 10.91 35.54 24.23
CA GLU A 699 11.14 36.14 25.54
C GLU A 699 10.24 35.53 26.63
N GLU A 700 10.82 35.39 27.82
CA GLU A 700 10.09 35.07 29.04
C GLU A 700 9.21 36.25 29.47
N ILE A 701 8.01 35.94 29.97
CA ILE A 701 7.12 36.97 30.52
C ILE A 701 7.71 37.46 31.85
N ARG A 702 8.05 38.75 31.91
CA ARG A 702 8.56 39.42 33.11
C ARG A 702 7.61 40.52 33.54
N PHE A 703 7.47 40.70 34.86
CA PHE A 703 6.68 41.78 35.42
C PHE A 703 7.44 43.10 35.33
N GLU A 704 6.80 44.13 34.76
CA GLU A 704 7.29 45.50 34.75
C GLU A 704 6.34 46.37 35.62
N PRO A 705 6.85 47.11 36.62
CA PRO A 705 6.01 47.99 37.44
C PRO A 705 5.30 49.05 36.61
N LEU A 706 4.04 49.33 36.94
CA LEU A 706 3.31 50.46 36.35
C LEU A 706 4.05 51.77 36.64
N ALA A 707 4.19 52.59 35.59
CA ALA A 707 4.86 53.86 35.71
C ALA A 707 4.14 54.80 36.69
N ARG A 708 4.91 55.39 37.62
CA ARG A 708 4.43 56.22 38.73
C ARG A 708 4.44 57.73 38.42
N TYR A 709 5.11 58.12 37.34
CA TYR A 709 5.33 59.51 36.96
C TYR A 709 4.72 59.79 35.57
N PRO A 710 4.28 61.04 35.31
CA PRO A 710 3.70 61.41 34.03
C PRO A 710 4.74 61.37 32.92
N ALA A 711 4.29 61.03 31.70
CA ALA A 711 5.11 61.14 30.49
C ALA A 711 5.05 62.55 29.90
N SER A 712 6.13 62.93 29.20
CA SER A 712 6.16 64.08 28.31
C SER A 712 6.11 63.61 26.86
N LYS A 713 5.34 64.29 26.00
CA LYS A 713 5.22 63.94 24.58
C LYS A 713 5.80 65.05 23.70
N ARG A 714 6.53 64.67 22.67
CA ARG A 714 7.03 65.58 21.62
C ARG A 714 6.81 64.98 20.26
N ASP A 715 6.32 65.82 19.35
CA ASP A 715 6.26 65.47 17.94
C ASP A 715 7.54 65.95 17.25
N LEU A 716 8.21 65.05 16.53
CA LEU A 716 9.42 65.35 15.79
C LEU A 716 9.16 65.08 14.30
N SER A 717 9.11 66.15 13.49
CA SER A 717 9.07 66.03 12.04
C SER A 717 10.49 66.07 11.49
N LEU A 718 10.93 64.98 10.87
CA LEU A 718 12.30 64.77 10.42
C LEU A 718 12.35 64.70 8.89
N LEU A 719 13.19 65.53 8.26
CA LEU A 719 13.58 65.39 6.85
C LEU A 719 14.63 64.29 6.74
N VAL A 720 14.29 63.21 6.05
CA VAL A 720 15.09 61.99 5.94
C VAL A 720 15.42 61.74 4.47
N PRO A 721 16.69 61.50 4.08
CA PRO A 721 17.02 61.09 2.72
C PRO A 721 16.29 59.80 2.32
N VAL A 722 15.79 59.71 1.08
CA VAL A 722 14.96 58.57 0.62
C VAL A 722 15.67 57.23 0.76
N GLY A 723 17.00 57.19 0.65
CA GLY A 723 17.82 55.98 0.82
C GLY A 723 18.06 55.53 2.27
N VAL A 724 17.67 56.32 3.27
CA VAL A 724 17.83 55.95 4.69
C VAL A 724 16.58 55.20 5.16
N PRO A 725 16.69 53.90 5.53
CA PRO A 725 15.56 53.13 6.07
C PRO A 725 14.99 53.77 7.33
N GLU A 726 13.66 53.81 7.41
CA GLU A 726 12.90 54.29 8.57
C GLU A 726 13.37 53.61 9.87
N GLY A 727 13.62 52.31 9.83
CA GLY A 727 14.10 51.56 11.00
C GLY A 727 15.43 52.07 11.57
N ARG A 728 16.32 52.65 10.75
CA ARG A 728 17.56 53.28 11.24
C ARG A 728 17.29 54.60 11.96
N VAL A 729 16.32 55.38 11.46
CA VAL A 729 15.88 56.62 12.11
C VAL A 729 15.22 56.30 13.45
N ARG A 730 14.23 55.40 13.45
CA ARG A 730 13.54 54.95 14.66
C ARG A 730 14.49 54.35 15.69
N GLY A 731 15.44 53.53 15.26
CA GLY A 731 16.45 52.94 16.14
C GLY A 731 17.34 53.99 16.81
N ALA A 732 17.70 55.07 16.11
CA ALA A 732 18.47 56.16 16.68
C ALA A 732 17.68 56.99 17.71
N ILE A 733 16.35 57.14 17.52
CA ILE A 733 15.46 57.79 18.49
C ILE A 733 15.34 56.92 19.76
N LEU A 734 15.06 55.62 19.59
CA LEU A 734 14.92 54.66 20.70
C LEU A 734 16.22 54.41 21.47
N ALA A 735 17.38 54.80 20.94
CA ALA A 735 18.66 54.70 21.63
C ALA A 735 18.82 55.74 22.76
N GLU A 736 17.90 56.69 22.89
CA GLU A 736 17.88 57.64 24.01
C GLU A 736 17.20 57.04 25.24
N GLU A 737 17.90 57.04 26.38
CA GLU A 737 17.45 56.36 27.61
C GLU A 737 16.11 56.87 28.15
N LEU A 738 15.79 58.15 27.95
CA LEU A 738 14.54 58.75 28.42
C LEU A 738 13.34 58.45 27.51
N VAL A 739 13.57 57.89 26.32
CA VAL A 739 12.49 57.57 25.37
C VAL A 739 11.81 56.27 25.79
N GLU A 740 10.53 56.39 26.15
CA GLU A 740 9.66 55.27 26.50
C GLU A 740 9.07 54.62 25.24
N SER A 741 8.65 55.42 24.25
CA SER A 741 8.10 54.90 23.00
C SER A 741 8.19 55.90 21.85
N VAL A 742 8.14 55.37 20.62
CA VAL A 742 8.22 56.13 19.37
C VAL A 742 7.16 55.60 18.41
N PHE A 743 6.28 56.47 17.92
CA PHE A 743 5.23 56.12 16.97
C PHE A 743 5.30 57.00 15.72
N LEU A 744 5.61 56.39 14.56
CA LEU A 744 5.54 57.08 13.27
C LEU A 744 4.08 57.20 12.86
N TYR A 745 3.55 58.43 12.82
CA TYR A 745 2.16 58.65 12.46
C TYR A 745 1.98 59.32 11.09
N ASP A 746 3.02 59.93 10.52
CA ASP A 746 2.95 60.54 9.19
C ASP A 746 4.21 60.31 8.35
N LEU A 747 3.99 60.07 7.05
CA LEU A 747 4.99 59.97 5.99
C LEU A 747 4.54 60.91 4.86
N TYR A 748 5.19 62.06 4.75
CA TYR A 748 4.90 63.01 3.69
C TYR A 748 5.98 62.99 2.60
N THR A 749 5.51 62.80 1.36
CA THR A 749 6.29 62.94 0.13
C THR A 749 5.52 63.86 -0.81
N GLY A 750 6.10 65.01 -1.19
CA GLY A 750 5.37 65.97 -2.01
C GLY A 750 6.04 67.35 -2.06
N ALA A 751 5.31 68.33 -2.56
CA ALA A 751 5.79 69.70 -2.66
C ALA A 751 6.05 70.31 -1.27
N GLY A 752 7.08 71.15 -1.14
CA GLY A 752 7.43 71.84 0.11
C GLY A 752 8.46 71.14 1.00
N ILE A 753 9.06 70.04 0.55
CA ILE A 753 10.25 69.42 1.17
C ILE A 753 11.37 69.26 0.13
N PRO A 754 12.67 69.29 0.52
CA PRO A 754 13.78 69.18 -0.43
C PRO A 754 13.74 67.91 -1.29
N GLU A 755 14.15 68.02 -2.55
CA GLU A 755 14.25 66.87 -3.46
C GLU A 755 15.21 65.80 -2.89
N GLY A 756 14.87 64.52 -3.06
CA GLY A 756 15.62 63.41 -2.48
C GLY A 756 15.38 63.17 -0.98
N THR A 757 14.46 63.90 -0.35
CA THR A 757 14.06 63.70 1.05
C THR A 757 12.57 63.36 1.20
N ARG A 758 12.22 62.77 2.34
CA ARG A 758 10.85 62.53 2.82
C ARG A 758 10.71 63.08 4.23
N SER A 759 9.52 63.51 4.63
CA SER A 759 9.25 63.94 6.01
C SER A 759 8.65 62.77 6.79
N LEU A 760 9.29 62.37 7.88
CA LEU A 760 8.79 61.38 8.83
C LEU A 760 8.42 62.09 10.13
N THR A 761 7.16 61.99 10.56
CA THR A 761 6.73 62.62 11.81
C THR A 761 6.42 61.57 12.87
N TYR A 762 7.13 61.70 13.99
CA TYR A 762 7.09 60.77 15.12
C TYR A 762 6.46 61.43 16.34
N GLU A 763 5.53 60.75 17.01
CA GLU A 763 5.22 61.01 18.42
C GLU A 763 6.29 60.28 19.26
N VAL A 764 7.08 61.04 20.03
CA VAL A 764 8.10 60.52 20.94
C VAL A 764 7.66 60.77 22.37
N VAL A 765 7.54 59.69 23.14
CA VAL A 765 7.13 59.72 24.55
C VAL A 765 8.37 59.58 25.43
N PHE A 766 8.57 60.51 26.34
CA PHE A 766 9.67 60.54 27.29
C PHE A 766 9.18 60.27 28.71
N ARG A 767 9.88 59.42 29.45
CA ARG A 767 9.58 59.14 30.87
C ARG A 767 10.82 58.70 31.64
N HIS A 768 10.94 59.18 32.88
CA HIS A 768 11.93 58.68 33.84
C HIS A 768 11.23 57.74 34.85
N PRO A 769 11.85 56.60 35.23
CA PRO A 769 11.21 55.62 36.13
C PRO A 769 10.94 56.16 37.54
N ASP A 770 11.81 57.04 38.04
CA ASP A 770 11.79 57.50 39.44
C ASP A 770 11.43 58.99 39.68
N ARG A 771 11.12 59.77 38.63
CA ARG A 771 10.76 61.20 38.80
C ARG A 771 10.03 61.77 37.59
N THR A 772 9.44 62.95 37.77
CA THR A 772 8.88 63.76 36.67
C THR A 772 10.02 64.45 35.91
N LEU A 773 9.95 64.43 34.57
CA LEU A 773 10.89 65.13 33.71
C LEU A 773 10.55 66.63 33.61
N SER A 774 11.55 67.49 33.73
CA SER A 774 11.41 68.91 33.41
C SER A 774 11.41 69.14 31.89
N SER A 775 10.93 70.31 31.44
CA SER A 775 10.96 70.64 30.00
C SER A 775 12.39 70.72 29.46
N GLU A 776 13.33 71.24 30.23
CA GLU A 776 14.74 71.36 29.85
C GLU A 776 15.36 69.99 29.56
N GLU A 777 15.10 68.99 30.41
CA GLU A 777 15.61 67.63 30.23
C GLU A 777 15.08 66.93 28.97
N VAL A 778 13.83 67.23 28.60
CA VAL A 778 13.23 66.72 27.36
C VAL A 778 13.86 67.38 26.14
N GLU A 779 14.10 68.69 26.16
CA GLU A 779 14.78 69.40 25.07
C GLU A 779 16.24 68.92 24.91
N GLU A 780 16.95 68.65 26.00
CA GLU A 780 18.28 68.05 25.95
C GLU A 780 18.26 66.64 25.34
N ALA A 781 17.27 65.82 25.70
CA ALA A 781 17.09 64.48 25.12
C ALA A 781 16.80 64.55 23.61
N VAL A 782 15.95 65.49 23.18
CA VAL A 782 15.70 65.77 21.75
C VAL A 782 16.99 66.21 21.06
N GLY A 783 17.79 67.09 21.68
CA GLY A 783 19.10 67.50 21.17
C GLY A 783 20.05 66.32 20.95
N ARG A 784 20.10 65.36 21.89
CA ARG A 784 20.89 64.12 21.76
C ARG A 784 20.37 63.23 20.64
N ILE A 785 19.05 63.09 20.49
CA ILE A 785 18.44 62.34 19.39
C ILE A 785 18.83 62.94 18.04
N LEU A 786 18.74 64.27 17.89
CA LEU A 786 19.12 64.96 16.65
C LEU A 786 20.61 64.80 16.34
N ALA A 787 21.48 64.88 17.35
CA ALA A 787 22.90 64.63 17.18
C ALA A 787 23.21 63.19 16.71
N ARG A 788 22.45 62.18 17.17
CA ARG A 788 22.58 60.79 16.67
C ARG A 788 22.08 60.62 15.24
N LEU A 789 21.14 61.46 14.80
CA LEU A 789 20.51 61.41 13.49
C LEU A 789 21.30 62.17 12.41
N GLU A 790 22.11 63.17 12.80
CA GLU A 790 22.92 63.99 11.88
C GLU A 790 23.83 63.17 10.95
N PRO A 791 24.55 62.10 11.39
CA PRO A 791 25.37 61.28 10.51
C PRO A 791 24.58 60.52 9.43
N LEU A 792 23.27 60.34 9.62
CA LEU A 792 22.37 59.75 8.62
C LEU A 792 21.85 60.78 7.61
N GLY A 793 22.27 62.04 7.71
CA GLY A 793 21.78 63.14 6.88
C GLY A 793 20.35 63.58 7.22
N VAL A 794 19.85 63.21 8.41
CA VAL A 794 18.50 63.52 8.87
C VAL A 794 18.49 64.89 9.57
N ARG A 795 17.49 65.73 9.30
CA ARG A 795 17.37 67.08 9.86
C ARG A 795 15.99 67.33 10.44
N LEU A 796 15.91 68.13 11.50
CA LEU A 796 14.62 68.57 12.05
C LEU A 796 13.93 69.53 11.07
N ARG A 797 12.65 69.28 10.80
CA ARG A 797 11.74 70.14 10.04
C ARG A 797 10.93 71.04 10.98
N GLY A 798 10.46 70.48 12.09
CA GLY A 798 9.60 71.12 13.06
C GLY A 798 9.08 70.15 14.11
#